data_AF-A0A0S4IUS0-F1
#
_entry.id   AF-A0A0S4IUS0-F1
#
_cell.length_a   1.000
_cell.length_b   1.000
_cell.length_c   1.000
_cell.angle_alpha   90.00
_cell.angle_beta   90.00
_cell.angle_gamma   90.00
#
_symmetry.space_group_name_H-M   'P 1'
#
loop_
_entity.id
_entity.type
_entity.pdbx_description
1 polymer ?
#
loop_
_entity_poly.entity_id
_entity_poly.type
_entity_poly.pdbx_seq_one_letter_code
_entity_poly.pdbx_strand_id
1 'polypeptide(L)'
;MGSDHSKEFSYRRAAGANPPPLSPQEIAAIKKRRPKSRKALLKFIEAAHPELHEELQKYVATHPMGDDISGPADALPRIGIAVSGGGWRAMTAGVAVMDELSRVGLLDTVEVASGLSGGSWFIQNWALGGVGKNAFHEPPLNRANNTEAPAPSTVVHPWAYGERFVPRVHRYEGLIHMLSKKVVHNSAQIPHLLQPLGKFADFLTNADTTFFRLLVLSKGGKSMISRYASFLDRLLTWHPNRETLLLENAVAAAGPSDGVFPVFVVAAVDTITHDPVVASQTPPAQLGKSKNVWTEFSPYGARSRNIEFGETQSIAQLHVEWDKKKSPLTAGRLMAVCGSAFAVDAEQVATEKPWLKQIASFLGGGQDEGDVILTKAMTKTYVSLPKQQKSDHTPTAQQEVEKVLFGQLRDAGLDFNVPFPLMLKQSSGRVLDIVIAIDAGYASTGAGTLAAAVKYGYVEIEGSHEESFGKPFQPVGDRVRVFFPPVDHVTGERKGPIIVYVVVLNSTVTSKIVFTREEVIACTSLVRQTIRDQAVAEIFRCIQNYSLDHLAKTGAIPPARREELGNFTASFDTTEVAVKPSGAVDTFQEATHAALDSLQRENPTEVLNGNPLVVMQRVERVLVASIDQPLRVACVQRITELTAVADYNGTVLLKLSNPLDATDAALLKSGWIKEIARNHSVASIDQPLRVACVQRITELTAVADHNGTVLLKLSNPLDATDAALLKSGWIKEIARNHSEDGEVAFVLADDMLFDYSLATTALLELAGFVASTRKAAGAGVTPEALSKVLKRDSALVLPLPEHIPRAYSVLRRMSPADPSWRFVYTYLAMLVNTPVANSLELDSRFTTSLADSVAQIFANHETQGKVLTPITSLTQAQYLRYDVREQVRRQLGISIMVEAFCFITRGDESCVANEQLMKLWKPYFDGDGSGRFAYFVLDSVLSCARGVRCLGLVSALLPQAKAFVKSTTSGDRHLLAVALYCSSFRNGGNIELLKSSNIKGDSAAENPAQHCTLLDACTVGNHNAVEMILEANINGVPPIAAVQRSIENNFPKCVDALIHDEEVDRPFLESVRKLLQGK
;
A
#
# COMPACT_ATOMS: atom_id res chain seq x y z
N MET A 1 64.28 -4.05 41.14
CA MET A 1 63.50 -2.80 40.99
C MET A 1 62.52 -3.01 39.86
N GLY A 2 61.22 -2.86 40.11
CA GLY A 2 60.19 -3.01 39.06
C GLY A 2 59.78 -1.64 38.51
N SER A 3 59.56 -1.55 37.20
CA SER A 3 59.11 -0.33 36.52
C SER A 3 57.66 -0.48 36.07
N ASP A 4 56.77 -0.03 36.96
CA ASP A 4 55.34 0.21 36.77
C ASP A 4 54.93 0.51 35.31
N HIS A 5 54.14 -0.39 34.73
CA HIS A 5 53.47 -0.26 33.42
C HIS A 5 51.96 -0.50 33.52
N SER A 6 51.37 -0.27 34.70
CA SER A 6 49.94 -0.41 34.98
C SER A 6 49.25 0.95 35.20
N LYS A 7 49.54 1.94 34.35
CA LYS A 7 48.68 3.12 34.20
C LYS A 7 47.54 2.84 33.22
N GLU A 8 46.74 1.84 33.58
CA GLU A 8 45.46 1.58 32.98
C GLU A 8 44.53 2.75 33.34
N PHE A 9 44.37 3.70 32.41
CA PHE A 9 43.53 4.89 32.59
C PHE A 9 42.06 4.49 32.59
N SER A 10 41.58 4.04 33.74
CA SER A 10 40.23 3.59 34.01
C SER A 10 39.23 4.76 34.07
N TYR A 11 39.08 5.47 32.95
CA TYR A 11 37.93 6.31 32.63
C TYR A 11 36.67 5.43 32.42
N ARG A 12 36.31 4.65 33.45
CA ARG A 12 34.93 4.18 33.62
C ARG A 12 34.09 5.42 33.89
N ARG A 13 33.22 5.71 32.93
CA ARG A 13 32.25 6.80 32.99
C ARG A 13 31.28 6.46 34.12
N ALA A 14 31.50 7.01 35.32
CA ALA A 14 30.39 7.24 36.22
C ALA A 14 29.41 8.13 35.45
N ALA A 15 28.26 7.59 35.08
CA ALA A 15 27.13 8.43 34.71
C ALA A 15 26.87 9.39 35.88
N GLY A 16 26.41 10.62 35.59
CA GLY A 16 25.95 11.53 36.65
C GLY A 16 25.02 10.76 37.57
N ALA A 17 25.28 10.80 38.87
CA ALA A 17 24.90 9.71 39.79
C ALA A 17 23.40 9.39 39.81
N ASN A 18 22.58 10.35 39.41
CA ASN A 18 21.17 10.16 39.07
C ASN A 18 20.93 10.55 37.60
N PRO A 19 20.23 9.73 36.80
CA PRO A 19 19.68 10.19 35.52
C PRO A 19 18.63 11.29 35.76
N PRO A 20 18.32 12.14 34.76
CA PRO A 20 17.20 13.07 34.89
C PRO A 20 15.91 12.27 35.20
N PRO A 21 15.07 12.72 36.16
CA PRO A 21 13.90 11.96 36.58
C PRO A 21 12.91 11.77 35.43
N LEU A 22 12.08 10.73 35.55
CA LEU A 22 10.90 10.54 34.70
C LEU A 22 9.83 11.57 35.12
N SER A 23 9.02 12.06 34.17
CA SER A 23 7.92 12.97 34.52
C SER A 23 6.86 12.24 35.36
N PRO A 24 6.13 12.94 36.26
CA PRO A 24 5.04 12.32 37.04
C PRO A 24 3.98 11.62 36.18
N GLN A 25 3.74 12.12 34.96
CA GLN A 25 2.83 11.55 33.98
C GLN A 25 3.38 10.24 33.40
N GLU A 26 4.67 10.20 33.04
CA GLU A 26 5.29 8.96 32.56
C GLU A 26 5.37 7.91 33.69
N ILE A 27 5.65 8.35 34.91
CA ILE A 27 5.60 7.52 36.11
C ILE A 27 4.21 6.89 36.27
N ALA A 28 3.14 7.70 36.21
CA ALA A 28 1.77 7.20 36.30
C ALA A 28 1.43 6.20 35.17
N ALA A 29 1.88 6.48 33.94
CA ALA A 29 1.68 5.60 32.79
C ALA A 29 2.37 4.24 32.95
N ILE A 30 3.64 4.21 33.39
CA ILE A 30 4.37 2.96 33.67
C ILE A 30 3.67 2.18 34.78
N LYS A 31 3.27 2.83 35.89
CA LYS A 31 2.51 2.17 36.97
C LYS A 31 1.19 1.55 36.49
N LYS A 32 0.49 2.16 35.52
CA LYS A 32 -0.76 1.63 34.97
C LYS A 32 -0.53 0.56 33.89
N ARG A 33 0.59 0.61 33.16
CA ARG A 33 1.00 -0.40 32.18
C ARG A 33 1.53 -1.67 32.85
N ARG A 34 2.35 -1.57 33.90
CA ARG A 34 3.07 -2.72 34.48
C ARG A 34 2.19 -3.88 34.96
N PRO A 35 1.02 -3.67 35.63
CA PRO A 35 0.12 -4.78 35.99
C PRO A 35 -0.47 -5.49 34.76
N LYS A 36 -0.75 -4.74 33.68
CA LYS A 36 -1.19 -5.27 32.39
C LYS A 36 -0.07 -6.10 31.74
N SER A 37 1.15 -5.57 31.72
CA SER A 37 2.37 -6.26 31.26
C SER A 37 2.63 -7.57 32.01
N ARG A 38 2.60 -7.56 33.35
CA ARG A 38 2.72 -8.78 34.19
C ARG A 38 1.68 -9.84 33.79
N LYS A 39 0.40 -9.46 33.70
CA LYS A 39 -0.69 -10.39 33.38
C LYS A 39 -0.52 -11.00 31.98
N ALA A 40 -0.10 -10.21 31.01
CA ALA A 40 0.16 -10.71 29.67
C ALA A 40 1.41 -11.59 29.59
N LEU A 41 2.45 -11.28 30.36
CA LEU A 41 3.67 -12.07 30.41
C LEU A 41 3.41 -13.44 31.07
N LEU A 42 2.59 -13.48 32.13
CA LEU A 42 2.09 -14.74 32.69
C LEU A 42 1.32 -15.55 31.64
N LYS A 43 0.36 -14.95 30.91
CA LYS A 43 -0.38 -15.64 29.83
C LYS A 43 0.52 -16.12 28.68
N PHE A 44 1.57 -15.37 28.35
CA PHE A 44 2.56 -15.77 27.34
C PHE A 44 3.40 -16.97 27.81
N ILE A 45 3.78 -17.00 29.09
CA ILE A 45 4.50 -18.13 29.68
C ILE A 45 3.55 -19.33 29.86
N GLU A 46 2.29 -19.12 30.23
CA GLU A 46 1.24 -20.16 30.33
C GLU A 46 1.10 -20.94 29.01
N ALA A 47 1.07 -20.22 27.88
CA ALA A 47 0.98 -20.83 26.54
C ALA A 47 2.28 -21.50 26.07
N ALA A 48 3.44 -21.14 26.62
CA ALA A 48 4.75 -21.61 26.17
C ALA A 48 5.38 -22.69 27.07
N HIS A 49 5.16 -22.59 28.38
CA HIS A 49 5.76 -23.40 29.46
C HIS A 49 4.84 -23.39 30.71
N PRO A 50 3.78 -24.24 30.74
CA PRO A 50 2.78 -24.22 31.81
C PRO A 50 3.34 -24.44 33.21
N GLU A 51 4.40 -25.24 33.36
CA GLU A 51 5.01 -25.53 34.66
C GLU A 51 5.77 -24.32 35.24
N LEU A 52 6.46 -23.55 34.40
CA LEU A 52 7.07 -22.29 34.82
C LEU A 52 6.00 -21.24 35.15
N HIS A 53 4.88 -21.23 34.42
CA HIS A 53 3.74 -20.37 34.74
C HIS A 53 3.17 -20.68 36.14
N GLU A 54 3.02 -21.96 36.52
CA GLU A 54 2.51 -22.33 37.84
C GLU A 54 3.42 -21.80 38.98
N GLU A 55 4.74 -21.95 38.88
CA GLU A 55 5.68 -21.42 39.86
C GLU A 55 5.71 -19.88 39.91
N LEU A 56 5.63 -19.22 38.75
CA LEU A 56 5.51 -17.77 38.68
C LEU A 56 4.18 -17.27 39.25
N GLN A 57 3.08 -18.01 39.09
CA GLN A 57 1.79 -17.66 39.65
C GLN A 57 1.79 -17.78 41.18
N LYS A 58 2.42 -18.83 41.75
CA LYS A 58 2.68 -18.96 43.19
C LYS A 58 3.53 -17.81 43.73
N TYR A 59 4.59 -17.45 43.01
CA TYR A 59 5.45 -16.33 43.39
C TYR A 59 4.71 -15.00 43.36
N VAL A 60 4.00 -14.68 42.27
CA VAL A 60 3.27 -13.42 42.10
C VAL A 60 2.11 -13.27 43.10
N ALA A 61 1.48 -14.38 43.53
CA ALA A 61 0.45 -14.38 44.56
C ALA A 61 1.00 -14.09 45.98
N THR A 62 2.27 -14.46 46.24
CA THR A 62 2.95 -14.21 47.52
C THR A 62 3.77 -12.92 47.53
N HIS A 63 4.17 -12.44 46.35
CA HIS A 63 4.96 -11.22 46.12
C HIS A 63 4.13 -10.23 45.28
N PRO A 64 3.15 -9.55 45.91
CA PRO A 64 2.40 -8.49 45.25
C PRO A 64 3.34 -7.36 44.81
N MET A 65 3.00 -6.72 43.70
CA MET A 65 3.82 -5.66 43.14
C MET A 65 3.84 -4.44 44.07
N GLY A 66 5.04 -4.02 44.49
CA GLY A 66 5.24 -2.74 45.15
C GLY A 66 5.00 -1.57 44.19
N ASP A 67 4.51 -0.45 44.72
CA ASP A 67 4.20 0.76 43.94
C ASP A 67 5.41 1.44 43.28
N ASP A 68 6.65 1.04 43.58
CA ASP A 68 7.84 1.70 43.05
C ASP A 68 8.21 1.23 41.63
N ILE A 69 8.49 2.19 40.74
CA ILE A 69 9.02 1.92 39.41
C ILE A 69 10.46 1.43 39.50
N SER A 70 11.26 2.02 40.39
CA SER A 70 12.65 1.65 40.66
C SER A 70 12.81 0.46 41.62
N GLY A 71 11.70 -0.20 41.96
CA GLY A 71 11.67 -1.33 42.89
C GLY A 71 12.56 -2.50 42.45
N PRO A 72 12.84 -3.43 43.39
CA PRO A 72 13.70 -4.58 43.16
C PRO A 72 13.22 -5.42 41.96
N ALA A 73 14.10 -6.29 41.47
CA ALA A 73 13.72 -7.28 40.46
C ALA A 73 12.49 -8.09 40.92
N ASP A 74 11.58 -8.31 39.98
CA ASP A 74 10.43 -9.20 40.11
C ASP A 74 10.81 -10.54 39.43
N ALA A 75 10.06 -11.62 39.66
CA ALA A 75 10.27 -12.84 38.88
C ALA A 75 9.88 -12.66 37.40
N LEU A 76 9.09 -11.63 37.09
CA LEU A 76 8.64 -11.25 35.76
C LEU A 76 9.46 -10.05 35.23
N PRO A 77 10.28 -10.21 34.17
CA PRO A 77 11.13 -9.14 33.67
C PRO A 77 10.35 -7.97 33.05
N ARG A 78 10.81 -6.74 33.28
CA ARG A 78 10.32 -5.52 32.61
C ARG A 78 10.93 -5.46 31.20
N ILE A 79 10.09 -5.59 30.17
CA ILE A 79 10.51 -5.70 28.77
C ILE A 79 10.32 -4.36 28.05
N GLY A 80 11.31 -3.96 27.24
CA GLY A 80 11.20 -2.82 26.33
C GLY A 80 11.72 -3.11 24.92
N ILE A 81 11.30 -2.30 23.93
CA ILE A 81 11.75 -2.40 22.53
C ILE A 81 12.50 -1.12 22.11
N ALA A 82 13.59 -1.28 21.37
CA ALA A 82 14.37 -0.20 20.77
C ALA A 82 14.44 -0.39 19.25
N VAL A 83 13.79 0.49 18.48
CA VAL A 83 13.78 0.48 17.02
C VAL A 83 14.82 1.44 16.47
N SER A 84 15.71 0.93 15.61
CA SER A 84 16.82 1.71 15.05
C SER A 84 16.39 2.81 14.08
N GLY A 85 17.39 3.61 13.68
CA GLY A 85 17.33 4.39 12.46
C GLY A 85 17.45 3.56 11.19
N GLY A 86 17.26 4.24 10.05
CA GLY A 86 17.26 3.59 8.73
C GLY A 86 16.07 3.93 7.83
N GLY A 87 15.51 5.14 7.90
CA GLY A 87 14.48 5.58 6.95
C GLY A 87 13.15 4.81 7.01
N TRP A 88 12.42 4.79 5.89
CA TRP A 88 11.17 4.01 5.78
C TRP A 88 11.40 2.50 5.88
N ARG A 89 12.62 2.00 5.62
CA ARG A 89 13.00 0.61 5.91
C ARG A 89 12.86 0.32 7.41
N ALA A 90 13.44 1.16 8.26
CA ALA A 90 13.33 1.01 9.71
C ALA A 90 11.90 1.23 10.22
N MET A 91 11.12 2.12 9.59
CA MET A 91 9.70 2.27 9.88
C MET A 91 8.91 0.99 9.55
N THR A 92 9.08 0.45 8.35
CA THR A 92 8.45 -0.79 7.86
C THR A 92 8.84 -2.00 8.72
N ALA A 93 10.10 -2.08 9.13
CA ALA A 93 10.56 -3.08 10.09
C ALA A 93 9.86 -2.91 11.45
N GLY A 94 9.77 -1.69 12.00
CA GLY A 94 9.08 -1.43 13.27
C GLY A 94 7.62 -1.89 13.27
N VAL A 95 6.85 -1.57 12.23
CA VAL A 95 5.48 -2.06 12.02
C VAL A 95 5.44 -3.59 12.04
N ALA A 96 6.25 -4.23 11.19
CA ALA A 96 6.29 -5.69 11.04
C ALA A 96 6.73 -6.42 12.32
N VAL A 97 7.62 -5.83 13.13
CA VAL A 97 7.98 -6.38 14.44
C VAL A 97 6.77 -6.35 15.39
N MET A 98 6.06 -5.22 15.48
CA MET A 98 4.89 -5.13 16.38
C MET A 98 3.75 -6.04 15.94
N ASP A 99 3.57 -6.27 14.64
CA ASP A 99 2.59 -7.23 14.13
C ASP A 99 2.85 -8.65 14.62
N GLU A 100 4.08 -9.15 14.50
CA GLU A 100 4.36 -10.52 14.94
C GLU A 100 4.41 -10.64 16.46
N LEU A 101 4.95 -9.65 17.17
CA LEU A 101 4.92 -9.60 18.64
C LEU A 101 3.49 -9.47 19.18
N SER A 102 2.60 -8.74 18.49
CA SER A 102 1.17 -8.71 18.81
C SER A 102 0.53 -10.06 18.56
N ARG A 103 0.75 -10.67 17.39
CA ARG A 103 0.15 -11.98 17.04
C ARG A 103 0.45 -13.05 18.09
N VAL A 104 1.68 -13.12 18.61
CA VAL A 104 2.05 -14.07 19.68
C VAL A 104 1.76 -13.57 21.10
N GLY A 105 1.15 -12.39 21.25
CA GLY A 105 0.78 -11.77 22.53
C GLY A 105 1.94 -11.16 23.34
N LEU A 106 3.17 -11.26 22.86
CA LEU A 106 4.38 -10.75 23.53
C LEU A 106 4.43 -9.21 23.56
N LEU A 107 3.75 -8.51 22.64
CA LEU A 107 3.69 -7.04 22.63
C LEU A 107 2.95 -6.45 23.85
N ASP A 108 1.99 -7.19 24.41
CA ASP A 108 1.28 -6.77 25.62
C ASP A 108 2.20 -6.67 26.85
N THR A 109 3.32 -7.41 26.84
CA THR A 109 4.30 -7.44 27.95
C THR A 109 5.17 -6.18 28.01
N VAL A 110 5.31 -5.47 26.89
CA VAL A 110 6.23 -4.34 26.72
C VAL A 110 5.78 -3.15 27.55
N GLU A 111 6.67 -2.58 28.37
CA GLU A 111 6.44 -1.33 29.13
C GLU A 111 6.83 -0.09 28.33
N VAL A 112 7.89 -0.17 27.50
CA VAL A 112 8.52 0.98 26.83
C VAL A 112 8.86 0.63 25.38
N ALA A 113 8.52 1.50 24.43
CA ALA A 113 8.90 1.39 23.02
C ALA A 113 9.60 2.67 22.56
N SER A 114 10.86 2.53 22.10
CA SER A 114 11.71 3.66 21.71
C SER A 114 12.14 3.62 20.24
N GLY A 115 12.43 4.79 19.66
CA GLY A 115 12.84 4.93 18.26
C GLY A 115 13.77 6.11 17.98
N LEU A 116 14.67 5.97 17.00
CA LEU A 116 15.42 7.11 16.42
C LEU A 116 15.33 7.09 14.89
N SER A 117 15.50 8.23 14.22
CA SER A 117 15.40 8.35 12.75
C SER A 117 14.16 7.62 12.20
N GLY A 118 14.31 6.68 11.27
CA GLY A 118 13.23 5.83 10.76
C GLY A 118 12.37 5.13 11.83
N GLY A 119 12.97 4.63 12.91
CA GLY A 119 12.24 4.08 14.06
C GLY A 119 11.46 5.14 14.84
N SER A 120 11.95 6.38 14.90
CA SER A 120 11.19 7.50 15.50
C SER A 120 9.92 7.84 14.73
N TRP A 121 9.93 7.63 13.41
CA TRP A 121 8.79 7.89 12.54
C TRP A 121 7.69 6.84 12.75
N PHE A 122 8.10 5.59 12.96
CA PHE A 122 7.23 4.50 13.40
C PHE A 122 6.58 4.81 14.76
N ILE A 123 7.39 5.06 15.80
CA ILE A 123 6.91 5.33 17.16
C ILE A 123 5.99 6.55 17.22
N GLN A 124 6.32 7.64 16.51
CA GLN A 124 5.47 8.83 16.45
C GLN A 124 4.13 8.54 15.75
N ASN A 125 4.11 7.81 14.63
CA ASN A 125 2.83 7.49 13.97
C ASN A 125 1.95 6.53 14.80
N TRP A 126 2.53 5.58 15.54
CA TRP A 126 1.79 4.75 16.50
C TRP A 126 1.19 5.63 17.62
N ALA A 127 2.00 6.50 18.24
CA ALA A 127 1.51 7.44 19.25
C ALA A 127 0.37 8.32 18.71
N LEU A 128 0.56 9.00 17.59
CA LEU A 128 -0.43 9.88 16.96
C LEU A 128 -1.67 9.13 16.42
N GLY A 129 -1.63 7.80 16.30
CA GLY A 129 -2.81 7.00 15.98
C GLY A 129 -3.81 6.93 17.14
N GLY A 130 -3.29 6.91 18.38
CA GLY A 130 -4.09 6.68 19.59
C GLY A 130 -4.75 5.31 19.60
N VAL A 131 -5.67 5.10 20.54
CA VAL A 131 -6.33 3.81 20.72
C VAL A 131 -7.33 3.44 19.61
N GLY A 132 -7.78 4.42 18.81
CA GLY A 132 -8.87 4.24 17.83
C GLY A 132 -8.46 4.10 16.36
N LYS A 133 -7.21 4.38 15.98
CA LYS A 133 -6.75 4.28 14.59
C LYS A 133 -5.28 3.89 14.48
N ASN A 134 -4.98 2.75 13.87
CA ASN A 134 -3.61 2.43 13.47
C ASN A 134 -3.29 3.16 12.15
N ALA A 135 -2.14 3.82 12.04
CA ALA A 135 -1.73 4.56 10.84
C ALA A 135 -1.18 3.67 9.71
N PHE A 136 -0.89 2.39 9.99
CA PHE A 136 -0.17 1.49 9.09
C PHE A 136 -1.05 0.41 8.48
N HIS A 137 -2.20 0.11 9.10
CA HIS A 137 -3.19 -0.81 8.56
C HIS A 137 -4.47 -0.07 8.18
N GLU A 138 -5.15 -0.56 7.14
CA GLU A 138 -6.54 -0.16 6.92
C GLU A 138 -7.42 -0.73 8.06
N PRO A 139 -8.41 0.03 8.57
CA PRO A 139 -9.51 -0.58 9.29
C PRO A 139 -10.22 -1.56 8.32
N PRO A 140 -10.68 -2.75 8.77
CA PRO A 140 -11.40 -3.67 7.91
C PRO A 140 -12.62 -2.94 7.33
N LEU A 141 -12.69 -2.90 6.00
CA LEU A 141 -13.78 -2.26 5.29
C LEU A 141 -15.11 -2.93 5.66
N ASN A 142 -15.96 -2.23 6.41
CA ASN A 142 -17.38 -2.55 6.51
C ASN A 142 -17.97 -2.47 5.09
N ARG A 143 -18.06 -3.62 4.41
CA ARG A 143 -18.67 -3.76 3.08
C ARG A 143 -20.14 -3.32 3.21
N ALA A 144 -20.45 -2.12 2.73
CA ALA A 144 -21.63 -1.35 3.10
C ALA A 144 -22.95 -1.82 2.45
N ASN A 145 -23.13 -3.12 2.25
CA ASN A 145 -24.25 -3.69 1.48
C ASN A 145 -25.26 -4.48 2.32
N ASN A 146 -25.00 -4.78 3.59
CA ASN A 146 -25.99 -5.36 4.50
C ASN A 146 -26.50 -4.29 5.47
N THR A 147 -27.82 -4.08 5.51
CA THR A 147 -28.49 -2.94 6.16
C THR A 147 -28.66 -3.05 7.67
N GLU A 148 -28.10 -4.09 8.30
CA GLU A 148 -28.19 -4.34 9.75
C GLU A 148 -26.79 -4.39 10.39
N ALA A 149 -25.95 -3.41 10.05
CA ALA A 149 -24.60 -3.33 10.59
C ALA A 149 -24.60 -3.04 12.11
N PRO A 150 -23.96 -3.85 12.96
CA PRO A 150 -23.77 -3.54 14.37
C PRO A 150 -22.91 -2.28 14.53
N ALA A 151 -22.99 -1.66 15.72
CA ALA A 151 -22.47 -0.31 15.96
C ALA A 151 -20.98 -0.14 15.59
N PRO A 152 -20.52 1.04 15.09
CA PRO A 152 -19.14 1.25 14.61
C PRO A 152 -18.01 1.22 15.66
N SER A 153 -18.23 0.62 16.83
CA SER A 153 -17.47 0.87 18.06
C SER A 153 -16.17 0.09 18.24
N THR A 154 -15.95 -1.01 17.49
CA THR A 154 -14.87 -1.97 17.79
C THR A 154 -14.12 -2.49 16.56
N VAL A 155 -13.67 -1.58 15.69
CA VAL A 155 -12.41 -1.84 14.94
C VAL A 155 -11.27 -1.66 15.94
N VAL A 156 -10.84 -2.75 16.58
CA VAL A 156 -9.85 -2.67 17.64
C VAL A 156 -8.44 -2.57 17.06
N HIS A 157 -7.62 -1.69 17.66
CA HIS A 157 -6.27 -1.41 17.19
C HIS A 157 -5.36 -2.63 17.46
N PRO A 158 -4.71 -3.26 16.45
CA PRO A 158 -4.05 -4.57 16.60
C PRO A 158 -2.87 -4.61 17.60
N TRP A 159 -2.37 -3.46 18.03
CA TRP A 159 -1.31 -3.33 19.03
C TRP A 159 -1.80 -2.74 20.37
N ALA A 160 -3.11 -2.66 20.59
CA ALA A 160 -3.69 -2.27 21.87
C ALA A 160 -3.69 -3.46 22.85
N TYR A 161 -3.64 -3.17 24.15
CA TYR A 161 -3.53 -4.21 25.18
C TYR A 161 -4.65 -5.26 25.09
N GLY A 162 -4.27 -6.51 24.87
CA GLY A 162 -5.17 -7.67 24.73
C GLY A 162 -5.57 -7.99 23.29
N GLU A 163 -5.35 -7.08 22.35
CA GLU A 163 -5.70 -7.24 20.93
C GLU A 163 -4.61 -7.97 20.15
N ARG A 164 -4.99 -8.59 19.02
CA ARG A 164 -4.08 -9.44 18.23
C ARG A 164 -4.04 -9.05 16.76
N PHE A 165 -2.84 -8.92 16.23
CA PHE A 165 -2.61 -8.75 14.80
C PHE A 165 -3.00 -10.04 14.03
N VAL A 166 -4.22 -10.07 13.52
CA VAL A 166 -4.68 -11.09 12.58
C VAL A 166 -4.33 -10.66 11.14
N PRO A 167 -3.44 -11.38 10.40
CA PRO A 167 -2.95 -10.92 9.10
C PRO A 167 -4.02 -10.81 7.99
N ARG A 168 -5.15 -11.53 8.13
CA ARG A 168 -6.26 -11.47 7.16
C ARG A 168 -7.13 -10.21 7.32
N VAL A 169 -7.15 -9.65 8.53
CA VAL A 169 -7.95 -8.46 8.90
C VAL A 169 -7.11 -7.19 8.71
N HIS A 170 -5.88 -7.20 9.23
CA HIS A 170 -5.01 -6.03 9.30
C HIS A 170 -4.09 -5.94 8.08
N ARG A 171 -4.60 -5.36 6.99
CA ARG A 171 -3.87 -5.19 5.73
C ARG A 171 -2.98 -3.95 5.77
N TYR A 172 -1.78 -4.02 5.20
CA TYR A 172 -0.79 -2.95 5.15
C TYR A 172 -1.17 -1.71 4.30
N GLU A 173 -2.43 -1.53 3.91
CA GLU A 173 -2.82 -0.51 2.94
C GLU A 173 -2.46 0.92 3.40
N GLY A 174 -2.54 1.22 4.70
CA GLY A 174 -2.06 2.50 5.26
C GLY A 174 -0.57 2.74 5.02
N LEU A 175 0.27 1.73 5.31
CA LEU A 175 1.72 1.77 5.05
C LEU A 175 2.04 1.80 3.55
N ILE A 176 1.34 0.99 2.74
CA ILE A 176 1.47 0.97 1.27
C ILE A 176 1.09 2.33 0.68
N HIS A 177 0.01 2.94 1.16
CA HIS A 177 -0.44 4.27 0.74
C HIS A 177 0.59 5.35 1.10
N MET A 178 1.02 5.39 2.36
CA MET A 178 2.03 6.32 2.88
C MET A 178 3.36 6.25 2.10
N LEU A 179 3.80 5.05 1.73
CA LEU A 179 5.03 4.81 0.97
C LEU A 179 4.84 4.83 -0.56
N SER A 180 3.61 5.03 -1.04
CA SER A 180 3.30 5.01 -2.46
C SER A 180 3.90 6.20 -3.21
N LYS A 181 4.26 5.98 -4.48
CA LYS A 181 4.79 7.05 -5.34
C LYS A 181 3.86 8.27 -5.40
N LYS A 182 2.54 8.05 -5.44
CA LYS A 182 1.51 9.10 -5.52
C LYS A 182 1.54 9.99 -4.27
N VAL A 183 1.45 9.41 -3.08
CA VAL A 183 1.43 10.17 -1.82
C VAL A 183 2.75 10.90 -1.62
N VAL A 184 3.88 10.22 -1.80
CA VAL A 184 5.22 10.80 -1.66
C VAL A 184 5.43 11.99 -2.61
N HIS A 185 4.99 11.91 -3.87
CA HIS A 185 5.12 13.04 -4.81
C HIS A 185 4.17 14.20 -4.46
N ASN A 186 2.96 13.89 -3.97
CA ASN A 186 1.98 14.89 -3.53
C ASN A 186 2.46 15.65 -2.27
N SER A 187 2.96 14.94 -1.25
CA SER A 187 3.51 15.53 -0.01
C SER A 187 4.77 16.36 -0.26
N ALA A 188 5.49 16.13 -1.36
CA ALA A 188 6.59 17.00 -1.79
C ALA A 188 6.12 18.25 -2.57
N GLN A 189 4.89 18.28 -3.09
CA GLN A 189 4.35 19.39 -3.90
C GLN A 189 5.25 19.81 -5.09
N ILE A 190 5.88 18.85 -5.78
CA ILE A 190 6.71 19.12 -6.96
C ILE A 190 5.90 19.92 -7.99
N PRO A 191 6.34 21.12 -8.40
CA PRO A 191 5.66 21.88 -9.45
C PRO A 191 5.61 21.09 -10.77
N HIS A 192 4.44 21.03 -11.42
CA HIS A 192 4.24 20.23 -12.64
C HIS A 192 5.26 20.54 -13.75
N LEU A 193 5.64 21.82 -13.89
CA LEU A 193 6.69 22.30 -14.82
C LEU A 193 8.05 21.63 -14.64
N LEU A 194 8.36 21.08 -13.46
CA LEU A 194 9.64 20.48 -13.12
C LEU A 194 9.64 18.94 -13.19
N GLN A 195 8.48 18.30 -13.40
CA GLN A 195 8.38 16.86 -13.60
C GLN A 195 9.14 16.33 -14.85
N PRO A 196 9.21 17.06 -15.99
CA PRO A 196 10.03 16.64 -17.14
C PRO A 196 11.54 16.64 -16.82
N LEU A 197 12.01 17.64 -16.08
CA LEU A 197 13.41 17.74 -15.63
C LEU A 197 13.76 16.62 -14.64
N GLY A 198 12.78 16.15 -13.85
CA GLY A 198 12.92 14.93 -13.04
C GLY A 198 13.34 13.71 -13.88
N LYS A 199 12.64 13.42 -14.97
CA LYS A 199 12.96 12.30 -15.88
C LYS A 199 14.32 12.45 -16.56
N PHE A 200 14.73 13.68 -16.88
CA PHE A 200 16.05 13.96 -17.45
C PHE A 200 17.17 13.73 -16.43
N ALA A 201 16.95 14.07 -15.16
CA ALA A 201 17.92 13.79 -14.09
C ALA A 201 18.02 12.28 -13.77
N ASP A 202 16.92 11.52 -13.84
CA ASP A 202 16.95 10.05 -13.68
C ASP A 202 17.91 9.38 -14.67
N PHE A 203 17.81 9.79 -15.93
CA PHE A 203 18.65 9.31 -17.03
C PHE A 203 20.15 9.61 -16.82
N LEU A 204 20.50 10.67 -16.08
CA LEU A 204 21.88 11.09 -15.87
C LEU A 204 22.54 10.54 -14.60
N THR A 205 21.78 10.19 -13.56
CA THR A 205 22.39 9.88 -12.25
C THR A 205 22.69 8.40 -11.96
N ASN A 206 21.93 7.45 -12.53
CA ASN A 206 21.89 6.01 -12.19
C ASN A 206 21.68 5.63 -10.70
N ALA A 207 21.91 6.54 -9.75
CA ALA A 207 21.56 6.40 -8.34
C ALA A 207 20.15 6.96 -8.06
N ASP A 208 19.46 6.37 -7.07
CA ASP A 208 18.14 6.79 -6.59
C ASP A 208 18.21 8.14 -5.84
N THR A 209 18.43 9.21 -6.60
CA THR A 209 18.43 10.60 -6.14
C THR A 209 17.02 11.17 -5.98
N THR A 210 15.98 10.33 -6.09
CA THR A 210 14.56 10.68 -5.93
C THR A 210 14.33 11.45 -4.63
N PHE A 211 14.91 11.01 -3.51
CA PHE A 211 14.81 11.72 -2.22
C PHE A 211 15.39 13.13 -2.26
N PHE A 212 16.64 13.28 -2.75
CA PHE A 212 17.31 14.58 -2.85
C PHE A 212 16.49 15.56 -3.70
N ARG A 213 15.96 15.08 -4.84
CA ARG A 213 15.10 15.90 -5.71
C ARG A 213 13.78 16.26 -5.04
N LEU A 214 13.12 15.33 -4.35
CA LEU A 214 11.89 15.61 -3.59
C LEU A 214 12.13 16.66 -2.50
N LEU A 215 13.30 16.69 -1.84
CA LEU A 215 13.65 17.76 -0.90
C LEU A 215 13.94 19.10 -1.58
N VAL A 216 14.78 19.14 -2.62
CA VAL A 216 15.12 20.39 -3.34
C VAL A 216 13.88 21.02 -3.98
N LEU A 217 12.96 20.20 -4.49
CA LEU A 217 11.69 20.61 -5.09
C LEU A 217 10.59 20.86 -4.05
N SER A 218 10.76 20.44 -2.79
CA SER A 218 9.78 20.65 -1.72
C SER A 218 9.65 22.12 -1.36
N LYS A 219 8.42 22.62 -1.37
CA LYS A 219 8.05 23.88 -0.71
C LYS A 219 8.11 23.68 0.79
N GLY A 220 8.92 24.46 1.52
CA GLY A 220 8.99 24.37 2.99
C GLY A 220 9.90 25.37 3.71
N GLY A 221 10.87 25.97 3.01
CA GLY A 221 11.76 26.99 3.55
C GLY A 221 12.96 27.20 2.63
N LYS A 222 14.05 27.75 3.17
CA LYS A 222 15.32 27.91 2.44
C LYS A 222 16.26 26.73 2.65
N SER A 223 16.35 26.20 3.87
CA SER A 223 17.22 25.06 4.22
C SER A 223 16.60 23.68 3.93
N MET A 224 17.46 22.67 3.84
CA MET A 224 17.02 21.30 3.52
C MET A 224 16.19 20.69 4.67
N ILE A 225 16.53 20.98 5.93
CA ILE A 225 15.76 20.51 7.09
C ILE A 225 14.34 21.11 7.13
N SER A 226 14.13 22.39 6.80
CA SER A 226 12.79 22.98 6.76
C SER A 226 11.95 22.44 5.59
N ARG A 227 12.57 22.24 4.42
CA ARG A 227 11.94 21.57 3.25
C ARG A 227 11.56 20.12 3.55
N TYR A 228 12.39 19.42 4.31
CA TYR A 228 12.12 18.05 4.75
C TYR A 228 11.01 17.98 5.80
N ALA A 229 11.04 18.87 6.79
CA ALA A 229 9.98 18.98 7.78
C ALA A 229 8.62 19.35 7.17
N SER A 230 8.59 20.23 6.16
CA SER A 230 7.37 20.52 5.42
C SER A 230 6.88 19.34 4.57
N PHE A 231 7.79 18.53 4.02
CA PHE A 231 7.43 17.26 3.39
C PHE A 231 6.85 16.27 4.41
N LEU A 232 7.43 16.16 5.61
CA LEU A 232 6.97 15.24 6.67
C LEU A 232 5.66 15.69 7.34
N ASP A 233 5.50 16.97 7.65
CA ASP A 233 4.23 17.57 8.09
C ASP A 233 3.13 17.19 7.06
N ARG A 234 3.38 17.36 5.74
CA ARG A 234 2.45 16.97 4.66
C ARG A 234 2.38 15.46 4.35
N LEU A 235 3.30 14.65 4.88
CA LEU A 235 3.22 13.19 4.77
C LEU A 235 2.35 12.61 5.90
N LEU A 236 2.23 13.33 7.03
CA LEU A 236 1.29 13.02 8.11
C LEU A 236 -0.15 13.45 7.81
N THR A 237 -0.37 14.43 6.92
CA THR A 237 -1.69 14.99 6.60
C THR A 237 -2.49 14.20 5.56
N TRP A 238 -2.02 13.01 5.14
CA TRP A 238 -2.86 12.02 4.45
C TRP A 238 -4.11 11.66 5.26
N HIS A 239 -3.98 11.70 6.60
CA HIS A 239 -5.12 11.73 7.50
C HIS A 239 -5.56 13.20 7.68
N PRO A 240 -6.82 13.56 7.39
CA PRO A 240 -7.30 14.94 7.56
C PRO A 240 -7.16 15.40 9.01
N ASN A 241 -7.04 16.72 9.19
CA ASN A 241 -6.92 17.43 10.47
C ASN A 241 -5.58 17.24 11.23
N ARG A 242 -4.45 17.01 10.54
CA ARG A 242 -3.14 16.74 11.19
C ARG A 242 -2.03 17.81 11.11
N GLU A 243 -2.24 18.95 10.44
CA GLU A 243 -1.18 19.96 10.18
C GLU A 243 -0.52 20.58 11.43
N THR A 244 -1.15 20.47 12.61
CA THR A 244 -0.67 21.05 13.87
C THR A 244 -0.47 20.03 14.99
N LEU A 245 -0.41 18.72 14.70
CA LEU A 245 -0.19 17.72 15.75
C LEU A 245 1.18 17.86 16.39
N LEU A 246 1.20 17.94 17.72
CA LEU A 246 2.36 17.78 18.59
C LEU A 246 2.50 16.31 19.01
N LEU A 247 3.68 15.86 19.44
CA LEU A 247 3.80 14.53 20.06
C LEU A 247 3.12 14.49 21.45
N GLU A 248 3.26 15.57 22.22
CA GLU A 248 2.45 15.88 23.39
C GLU A 248 1.05 16.35 22.93
N ASN A 249 0.16 15.41 22.66
CA ASN A 249 -1.26 15.69 22.46
C ASN A 249 -2.11 14.61 23.16
N ALA A 250 -3.38 14.93 23.45
CA ALA A 250 -4.25 14.06 24.22
C ALA A 250 -4.44 12.65 23.61
N VAL A 251 -4.47 12.52 22.28
CA VAL A 251 -4.62 11.23 21.59
C VAL A 251 -3.36 10.37 21.75
N ALA A 252 -2.18 10.99 21.66
CA ALA A 252 -0.88 10.33 21.82
C ALA A 252 -0.54 10.00 23.28
N ALA A 253 -1.01 10.82 24.22
CA ALA A 253 -0.85 10.59 25.65
C ALA A 253 -1.85 9.55 26.19
N ALA A 254 -3.10 9.50 25.70
CA ALA A 254 -4.16 8.67 26.27
C ALA A 254 -3.83 7.16 26.31
N GLY A 255 -3.45 6.56 25.17
CA GLY A 255 -3.18 5.12 25.10
C GLY A 255 -2.09 4.64 26.09
N PRO A 256 -0.93 5.32 26.17
CA PRO A 256 0.07 5.05 27.20
C PRO A 256 -0.39 5.44 28.62
N SER A 257 -1.11 6.55 28.80
CA SER A 257 -1.66 6.98 30.11
C SER A 257 -2.71 6.02 30.67
N ASP A 258 -3.33 5.21 29.81
CA ASP A 258 -4.23 4.11 30.16
C ASP A 258 -3.54 2.75 30.24
N GLY A 259 -2.22 2.67 29.98
CA GLY A 259 -1.47 1.43 29.88
C GLY A 259 -1.94 0.50 28.75
N VAL A 260 -2.73 1.02 27.80
CA VAL A 260 -3.18 0.29 26.59
C VAL A 260 -2.01 0.08 25.64
N PHE A 261 -1.10 1.05 25.59
CA PHE A 261 0.18 0.96 24.88
C PHE A 261 1.37 1.05 25.86
N PRO A 262 2.58 0.63 25.44
CA PRO A 262 3.82 1.02 26.13
C PRO A 262 4.02 2.54 26.11
N VAL A 263 4.93 3.04 26.95
CA VAL A 263 5.42 4.42 26.85
C VAL A 263 6.21 4.60 25.56
N PHE A 264 5.83 5.60 24.76
CA PHE A 264 6.50 5.97 23.52
C PHE A 264 7.60 6.99 23.74
N VAL A 265 8.78 6.74 23.18
CA VAL A 265 9.97 7.57 23.37
C VAL A 265 10.75 7.73 22.06
N VAL A 266 11.20 8.93 21.71
CA VAL A 266 12.06 9.14 20.53
C VAL A 266 13.30 10.01 20.82
N ALA A 267 14.37 9.74 20.07
CA ALA A 267 15.68 10.39 20.27
C ALA A 267 16.05 11.37 19.16
N ALA A 268 16.71 12.46 19.57
CA ALA A 268 17.63 13.25 18.76
C ALA A 268 18.98 13.33 19.52
N VAL A 269 20.02 13.84 18.88
CA VAL A 269 21.24 14.29 19.59
C VAL A 269 21.40 15.80 19.45
N ASP A 270 21.62 16.47 20.57
CA ASP A 270 22.18 17.81 20.59
C ASP A 270 23.69 17.71 20.34
N THR A 271 24.12 18.15 19.16
CA THR A 271 25.55 18.35 18.90
C THR A 271 25.96 19.66 19.58
N ILE A 272 26.35 19.61 20.86
CA ILE A 272 26.85 20.77 21.60
C ILE A 272 28.13 21.26 20.91
N THR A 273 28.01 22.37 20.19
CA THR A 273 28.94 22.74 19.12
C THR A 273 29.57 24.09 19.38
N HIS A 274 30.84 24.02 19.77
CA HIS A 274 31.84 25.09 19.64
C HIS A 274 31.66 26.33 20.52
N ASP A 275 30.83 26.29 21.56
CA ASP A 275 31.00 27.22 22.69
C ASP A 275 32.06 26.64 23.65
N PRO A 276 33.27 27.23 23.73
CA PRO A 276 34.33 26.74 24.63
C PRO A 276 34.00 26.96 26.11
N VAL A 277 33.07 27.86 26.46
CA VAL A 277 32.61 28.08 27.83
C VAL A 277 31.73 26.91 28.26
N VAL A 278 30.70 26.57 27.49
CA VAL A 278 29.84 25.40 27.78
C VAL A 278 30.66 24.11 27.73
N ALA A 279 31.59 23.97 26.78
CA ALA A 279 32.43 22.78 26.65
C ALA A 279 33.50 22.64 27.75
N SER A 280 33.87 23.72 28.46
CA SER A 280 34.78 23.67 29.62
C SER A 280 34.03 23.60 30.96
N GLN A 281 32.76 24.01 31.00
CA GLN A 281 31.87 23.83 32.16
C GLN A 281 31.22 22.45 32.21
N THR A 282 30.97 21.81 31.05
CA THR A 282 30.43 20.44 31.00
C THR A 282 31.45 19.46 31.59
N PRO A 283 31.11 18.71 32.66
CA PRO A 283 32.03 17.76 33.27
C PRO A 283 32.59 16.72 32.27
N PRO A 284 33.88 16.37 32.32
CA PRO A 284 34.48 15.36 31.42
C PRO A 284 33.86 13.95 31.49
N ALA A 285 33.04 13.66 32.51
CA ALA A 285 32.25 12.42 32.60
C ALA A 285 30.92 12.51 31.81
N GLN A 286 30.32 13.70 31.72
CA GLN A 286 29.13 13.94 30.91
C GLN A 286 29.49 13.94 29.42
N LEU A 287 30.61 14.59 29.03
CA LEU A 287 31.17 14.49 27.69
C LEU A 287 31.55 13.04 27.37
N GLY A 288 30.81 12.40 26.46
CA GLY A 288 31.13 11.05 25.99
C GLY A 288 32.36 11.02 25.07
N LYS A 289 32.76 9.81 24.67
CA LYS A 289 33.61 9.66 23.47
C LYS A 289 32.88 10.19 22.22
N SER A 290 31.55 10.15 22.23
CA SER A 290 30.71 11.02 21.42
C SER A 290 30.54 12.40 22.07
N LYS A 291 30.76 13.46 21.28
CA LYS A 291 30.54 14.87 21.68
C LYS A 291 29.07 15.29 21.60
N ASN A 292 28.17 14.31 21.71
CA ASN A 292 26.76 14.38 21.36
C ASN A 292 25.91 14.09 22.60
N VAL A 293 24.91 14.93 22.85
CA VAL A 293 24.04 14.81 24.03
C VAL A 293 22.68 14.30 23.61
N TRP A 294 22.35 13.07 23.99
CA TRP A 294 21.09 12.44 23.62
C TRP A 294 19.91 13.21 24.25
N THR A 295 19.07 13.78 23.39
CA THR A 295 17.84 14.47 23.73
C THR A 295 16.66 13.55 23.49
N GLU A 296 15.73 13.53 24.43
CA GLU A 296 14.58 12.63 24.44
C GLU A 296 13.27 13.39 24.32
N PHE A 297 12.30 12.81 23.61
CA PHE A 297 10.92 13.29 23.47
C PHE A 297 9.93 12.14 23.71
N SER A 298 8.84 12.40 24.42
CA SER A 298 7.72 11.48 24.63
C SER A 298 6.38 12.25 24.60
N PRO A 299 5.21 11.58 24.60
CA PRO A 299 3.93 12.25 24.79
C PRO A 299 3.79 13.05 26.10
N TYR A 300 4.77 12.96 27.01
CA TYR A 300 4.81 13.65 28.30
C TYR A 300 5.84 14.80 28.36
N GLY A 301 6.47 15.14 27.23
CA GLY A 301 7.42 16.25 27.13
C GLY A 301 8.79 15.83 26.57
N ALA A 302 9.79 16.68 26.79
CA ALA A 302 11.15 16.51 26.31
C ALA A 302 12.20 16.76 27.41
N ARG A 303 13.37 16.11 27.30
CA ARG A 303 14.47 16.29 28.26
C ARG A 303 15.85 16.11 27.62
N SER A 304 16.80 16.94 28.07
CA SER A 304 18.22 16.87 27.71
C SER A 304 19.01 16.22 28.86
N ARG A 305 20.13 15.55 28.54
CA ARG A 305 20.93 14.78 29.51
C ARG A 305 22.08 15.55 30.16
N ASN A 306 22.51 16.66 29.58
CA ASN A 306 23.53 17.53 30.19
C ASN A 306 22.93 18.53 31.19
N ILE A 307 21.60 18.62 31.28
CA ILE A 307 20.95 19.42 32.30
C ILE A 307 20.78 18.52 33.53
N GLU A 308 21.73 18.61 34.45
CA GLU A 308 21.82 17.79 35.68
C GLU A 308 20.61 18.00 36.63
N PHE A 309 19.75 18.97 36.32
CA PHE A 309 18.50 19.33 37.01
C PHE A 309 17.30 19.48 36.05
N GLY A 310 17.33 18.83 34.88
CA GLY A 310 16.37 19.05 33.80
C GLY A 310 14.96 18.54 34.08
N GLU A 311 14.06 19.42 34.52
CA GLU A 311 12.61 19.18 34.50
C GLU A 311 12.14 18.83 33.08
N THR A 312 11.19 17.89 32.96
CA THR A 312 10.63 17.51 31.65
C THR A 312 9.83 18.67 31.06
N GLN A 313 10.28 19.21 29.94
CA GLN A 313 9.70 20.38 29.29
C GLN A 313 8.53 19.99 28.39
N SER A 314 7.45 20.76 28.39
CA SER A 314 6.32 20.58 27.47
C SER A 314 6.77 20.82 26.02
N ILE A 315 6.61 19.82 25.14
CA ILE A 315 6.81 19.90 23.69
C ILE A 315 5.91 20.99 23.08
N ALA A 316 4.70 21.20 23.62
CA ALA A 316 3.81 22.28 23.19
C ALA A 316 4.42 23.68 23.37
N GLN A 317 5.39 23.83 24.28
CA GLN A 317 6.14 25.08 24.46
C GLN A 317 7.39 25.14 23.56
N LEU A 318 7.88 24.02 23.02
CA LEU A 318 9.11 23.99 22.24
C LEU A 318 8.93 24.55 20.82
N HIS A 319 9.82 25.48 20.46
CA HIS A 319 9.88 26.09 19.14
C HIS A 319 11.22 25.76 18.46
N VAL A 320 11.13 25.21 17.25
CA VAL A 320 12.26 25.12 16.31
C VAL A 320 12.51 26.47 15.67
N GLU A 321 13.78 26.85 15.51
CA GLU A 321 14.18 27.96 14.64
C GLU A 321 14.90 27.44 13.40
N TRP A 322 14.28 27.60 12.23
CA TRP A 322 14.89 27.36 10.93
C TRP A 322 14.72 28.58 10.04
N ASP A 323 15.72 28.87 9.19
CA ASP A 323 15.67 29.98 8.24
C ASP A 323 15.34 31.35 8.89
N LYS A 324 15.75 31.53 10.17
CA LYS A 324 15.43 32.67 11.07
C LYS A 324 13.94 32.81 11.45
N LYS A 325 13.11 31.79 11.21
CA LYS A 325 11.70 31.73 11.59
C LYS A 325 11.50 30.73 12.72
N LYS A 326 11.01 31.19 13.87
CA LYS A 326 10.52 30.31 14.94
C LYS A 326 9.16 29.73 14.58
N SER A 327 8.99 28.43 14.82
CA SER A 327 7.74 27.69 14.60
C SER A 327 7.57 26.62 15.69
N PRO A 328 6.34 26.27 16.12
CA PRO A 328 6.13 25.18 17.07
C PRO A 328 6.69 23.84 16.57
N LEU A 329 7.17 23.00 17.48
CA LEU A 329 7.69 21.65 17.22
C LEU A 329 6.53 20.66 16.99
N THR A 330 5.91 20.71 15.81
CA THR A 330 4.96 19.69 15.33
C THR A 330 5.65 18.33 15.19
N ALA A 331 4.87 17.26 15.15
CA ALA A 331 5.39 15.90 15.00
C ALA A 331 6.12 15.68 13.66
N GLY A 332 5.66 16.28 12.54
CA GLY A 332 6.40 16.21 11.27
C GLY A 332 7.76 16.92 11.35
N ARG A 333 7.85 18.00 12.14
CA ARG A 333 9.11 18.67 12.47
C ARG A 333 10.00 17.84 13.39
N LEU A 334 9.43 17.21 14.42
CA LEU A 334 10.17 16.31 15.29
C LEU A 334 10.69 15.08 14.53
N MET A 335 9.89 14.47 13.66
CA MET A 335 10.34 13.43 12.72
C MET A 335 11.49 13.91 11.82
N ALA A 336 11.47 15.17 11.35
CA ALA A 336 12.55 15.74 10.56
C ALA A 336 13.83 15.94 11.37
N VAL A 337 13.73 16.37 12.64
CA VAL A 337 14.87 16.51 13.56
C VAL A 337 15.45 15.14 13.91
N CYS A 338 14.61 14.21 14.37
CA CYS A 338 15.02 12.84 14.69
C CYS A 338 15.57 12.09 13.46
N GLY A 339 15.16 12.47 12.25
CA GLY A 339 15.56 11.89 10.96
C GLY A 339 16.50 12.76 10.13
N SER A 340 17.14 13.78 10.71
CA SER A 340 17.89 14.80 9.96
C SER A 340 19.10 14.30 9.18
N ALA A 341 19.55 13.04 9.35
CA ALA A 341 20.65 12.47 8.56
C ALA A 341 20.34 12.54 7.05
N PHE A 342 19.08 12.37 6.68
CA PHE A 342 18.58 12.56 5.31
C PHE A 342 18.85 13.96 4.72
N ALA A 343 18.95 15.00 5.56
CA ALA A 343 19.35 16.34 5.12
C ALA A 343 20.87 16.54 5.06
N VAL A 344 21.64 15.72 5.79
CA VAL A 344 23.12 15.72 5.78
C VAL A 344 23.67 14.95 4.57
N ASP A 345 23.12 13.76 4.29
CA ASP A 345 23.45 12.98 3.09
C ASP A 345 23.22 13.79 1.81
N ALA A 346 22.16 14.62 1.81
CA ALA A 346 21.88 15.59 0.75
C ALA A 346 22.96 16.67 0.58
N GLU A 347 23.51 17.19 1.68
CA GLU A 347 24.61 18.18 1.68
C GLU A 347 25.90 17.57 1.13
N GLN A 348 26.22 16.34 1.55
CA GLN A 348 27.38 15.59 1.05
C GLN A 348 27.26 15.31 -0.45
N VAL A 349 26.12 14.77 -0.92
CA VAL A 349 25.88 14.49 -2.34
C VAL A 349 25.94 15.76 -3.20
N ALA A 350 25.45 16.90 -2.71
CA ALA A 350 25.57 18.19 -3.40
C ALA A 350 27.02 18.71 -3.46
N THR A 351 27.83 18.41 -2.45
CA THR A 351 29.25 18.79 -2.37
C THR A 351 30.11 17.92 -3.30
N GLU A 352 29.89 16.60 -3.30
CA GLU A 352 30.56 15.64 -4.18
C GLU A 352 30.20 15.82 -5.67
N LYS A 353 29.06 16.45 -5.98
CA LYS A 353 28.55 16.60 -7.35
C LYS A 353 28.22 18.07 -7.67
N PRO A 354 29.22 18.93 -7.92
CA PRO A 354 29.03 20.37 -8.11
C PRO A 354 28.03 20.81 -9.20
N TRP A 355 27.77 19.96 -10.20
CA TRP A 355 26.73 20.22 -11.22
C TRP A 355 25.31 20.25 -10.62
N LEU A 356 25.08 19.65 -9.46
CA LEU A 356 23.83 19.81 -8.71
C LEU A 356 23.63 21.25 -8.21
N LYS A 357 24.70 22.00 -7.91
CA LYS A 357 24.60 23.45 -7.63
C LYS A 357 24.11 24.22 -8.85
N GLN A 358 24.61 23.88 -10.04
CA GLN A 358 24.21 24.51 -11.30
C GLN A 358 22.74 24.22 -11.65
N ILE A 359 22.24 23.02 -11.35
CA ILE A 359 20.81 22.72 -11.48
C ILE A 359 19.98 23.45 -10.43
N ALA A 360 20.42 23.53 -9.17
CA ALA A 360 19.69 24.26 -8.14
C ALA A 360 19.52 25.76 -8.46
N SER A 361 20.52 26.40 -9.09
CA SER A 361 20.38 27.77 -9.59
C SER A 361 19.54 27.86 -10.87
N PHE A 362 19.65 26.90 -11.80
CA PHE A 362 18.79 26.84 -12.99
C PHE A 362 17.30 26.65 -12.65
N LEU A 363 16.98 25.97 -11.54
CA LEU A 363 15.62 25.73 -11.05
C LEU A 363 14.97 26.96 -10.36
N GLY A 364 15.54 28.15 -10.50
CA GLY A 364 14.92 29.41 -10.05
C GLY A 364 15.36 29.89 -8.66
N GLY A 365 16.32 29.23 -8.02
CA GLY A 365 17.10 29.89 -6.97
C GLY A 365 18.05 30.89 -7.62
N GLY A 366 18.03 32.17 -7.21
CA GLY A 366 19.07 33.13 -7.61
C GLY A 366 20.47 32.63 -7.23
N GLN A 367 21.55 33.18 -7.79
CA GLN A 367 22.91 32.69 -7.49
C GLN A 367 23.21 32.67 -5.98
N ASP A 368 22.80 33.71 -5.24
CA ASP A 368 22.89 33.76 -3.78
C ASP A 368 22.01 32.70 -3.08
N GLU A 369 20.87 32.32 -3.68
CA GLU A 369 19.97 31.32 -3.10
C GLU A 369 20.44 29.88 -3.37
N GLY A 370 21.08 29.62 -4.51
CA GLY A 370 21.66 28.30 -4.82
C GLY A 370 22.70 27.88 -3.77
N ASP A 371 23.61 28.78 -3.41
CA ASP A 371 24.57 28.53 -2.34
C ASP A 371 23.93 28.56 -0.94
N VAL A 372 22.87 29.34 -0.70
CA VAL A 372 22.13 29.31 0.57
C VAL A 372 21.37 28.00 0.79
N ILE A 373 20.78 27.40 -0.25
CA ILE A 373 20.05 26.12 -0.16
C ILE A 373 21.01 24.97 0.12
N LEU A 374 22.15 24.93 -0.58
CA LEU A 374 23.07 23.79 -0.57
C LEU A 374 24.23 23.90 0.43
N THR A 375 24.59 25.12 0.87
CA THR A 375 25.68 25.38 1.84
C THR A 375 25.14 25.77 3.22
N LYS A 376 23.83 25.59 3.44
CA LYS A 376 23.15 25.67 4.74
C LYS A 376 22.10 24.55 4.87
N ALA A 377 22.39 23.37 4.32
CA ALA A 377 21.46 22.25 4.39
C ALA A 377 21.27 21.81 5.86
N MET A 378 22.35 21.75 6.63
CA MET A 378 22.31 21.92 8.09
C MET A 378 22.19 23.39 8.52
N THR A 379 20.98 23.97 8.43
CA THR A 379 20.67 25.08 9.35
C THR A 379 20.68 24.55 10.78
N LYS A 380 21.27 25.33 11.68
CA LYS A 380 21.34 25.00 13.10
C LYS A 380 19.92 24.87 13.67
N THR A 381 19.45 23.65 13.90
CA THR A 381 18.15 23.41 14.57
C THR A 381 18.27 23.75 16.05
N TYR A 382 18.12 25.03 16.36
CA TYR A 382 17.92 25.50 17.72
C TYR A 382 16.50 25.14 18.17
N VAL A 383 16.37 24.50 19.34
CA VAL A 383 15.08 24.33 20.00
C VAL A 383 15.08 25.11 21.31
N SER A 384 14.10 25.99 21.44
CA SER A 384 14.02 26.97 22.50
C SER A 384 12.58 27.11 22.99
N LEU A 385 12.40 27.50 24.25
CA LEU A 385 11.13 28.04 24.70
C LEU A 385 10.83 29.36 23.98
N PRO A 386 9.56 29.77 23.86
CA PRO A 386 9.23 31.15 23.54
C PRO A 386 9.93 32.07 24.55
N LYS A 387 10.34 33.26 24.09
CA LYS A 387 10.77 34.31 25.03
C LYS A 387 9.57 34.65 25.91
N GLN A 388 9.62 34.29 27.19
CA GLN A 388 8.72 34.86 28.19
C GLN A 388 8.76 36.39 28.04
N GLN A 389 7.61 37.04 28.17
CA GLN A 389 7.56 38.51 28.11
C GLN A 389 8.53 39.08 29.16
N LYS A 390 9.27 40.12 28.79
CA LYS A 390 10.19 40.78 29.71
C LYS A 390 9.41 41.24 30.94
N SER A 391 9.75 40.71 32.11
CA SER A 391 9.71 41.50 33.33
C SER A 391 10.72 42.64 33.20
N ASP A 392 10.47 43.78 33.84
CA ASP A 392 11.34 44.97 33.78
C ASP A 392 12.60 44.83 34.67
N HIS A 393 13.24 43.66 34.61
CA HIS A 393 14.46 43.34 35.33
C HIS A 393 15.53 42.95 34.30
N THR A 394 16.59 43.74 34.24
CA THR A 394 17.74 43.52 33.35
C THR A 394 18.36 42.15 33.64
N PRO A 395 18.34 41.19 32.69
CA PRO A 395 18.90 39.87 32.93
C PRO A 395 20.40 39.95 33.24
N THR A 396 20.87 39.17 34.20
CA THR A 396 22.32 38.95 34.36
C THR A 396 22.86 38.11 33.21
N ALA A 397 24.16 38.17 32.93
CA ALA A 397 24.74 37.45 31.80
C ALA A 397 24.53 35.92 31.86
N GLN A 398 24.40 35.33 33.05
CA GLN A 398 24.04 33.92 33.23
C GLN A 398 22.61 33.63 32.73
N GLN A 399 21.66 34.52 33.01
CA GLN A 399 20.27 34.42 32.57
C GLN A 399 20.07 34.59 31.05
N GLU A 400 21.10 34.94 30.27
CA GLU A 400 21.05 34.86 28.82
C GLU A 400 21.50 33.50 28.27
N VAL A 401 22.42 32.82 28.97
CA VAL A 401 22.86 31.46 28.62
C VAL A 401 21.77 30.42 28.93
N GLU A 402 21.03 30.60 30.03
CA GLU A 402 19.92 29.74 30.46
C GLU A 402 18.75 29.62 29.45
N LYS A 403 18.72 30.41 28.37
CA LYS A 403 17.61 30.48 27.41
C LYS A 403 17.70 29.51 26.23
N VAL A 404 18.76 28.69 26.14
CA VAL A 404 18.93 27.65 25.10
C VAL A 404 18.83 26.26 25.74
N LEU A 405 17.63 25.69 25.71
CA LEU A 405 17.32 24.38 26.31
C LEU A 405 17.92 23.20 25.53
N PHE A 406 18.05 23.34 24.20
CA PHE A 406 18.75 22.40 23.32
C PHE A 406 19.52 23.18 22.26
N GLY A 407 20.80 22.84 22.06
CA GLY A 407 21.73 23.54 21.19
C GLY A 407 21.46 23.34 19.69
N GLN A 408 21.97 22.26 19.12
CA GLN A 408 21.76 21.90 17.71
C GLN A 408 21.28 20.46 17.60
N LEU A 409 19.97 20.27 17.54
CA LEU A 409 19.39 18.94 17.42
C LEU A 409 19.56 18.34 16.01
N ARG A 410 19.98 17.08 15.97
CA ARG A 410 20.17 16.26 14.77
C ARG A 410 19.72 14.82 15.02
N ASP A 411 19.68 14.03 13.95
CA ASP A 411 19.43 12.58 13.98
C ASP A 411 20.40 11.86 14.93
N ALA A 412 19.87 11.10 15.89
CA ALA A 412 20.68 10.34 16.86
C ALA A 412 21.45 9.16 16.21
N GLY A 413 21.05 8.73 15.02
CA GLY A 413 21.77 7.74 14.22
C GLY A 413 23.14 8.22 13.73
N LEU A 414 23.39 9.55 13.76
CA LEU A 414 24.71 10.14 13.56
C LEU A 414 25.67 9.88 14.73
N ASP A 415 25.15 9.42 15.88
CA ASP A 415 25.95 8.93 17.00
C ASP A 415 26.09 7.40 16.94
N PHE A 416 24.94 6.70 16.98
CA PHE A 416 24.83 5.27 16.66
C PHE A 416 23.35 4.87 16.44
N ASN A 417 23.11 3.90 15.57
CA ASN A 417 21.80 3.64 14.96
C ASN A 417 20.67 3.12 15.88
N VAL A 418 20.91 2.69 17.11
CA VAL A 418 19.89 2.06 18.00
C VAL A 418 19.73 2.87 19.28
N PRO A 419 18.49 3.21 19.71
CA PRO A 419 18.23 4.12 20.83
C PRO A 419 18.45 3.53 22.23
N PHE A 420 19.50 2.73 22.44
CA PHE A 420 19.88 2.18 23.75
C PHE A 420 19.82 3.21 24.89
N PRO A 421 20.29 4.47 24.74
CA PRO A 421 20.26 5.43 25.85
C PRO A 421 18.84 5.78 26.34
N LEU A 422 17.79 5.56 25.54
CA LEU A 422 16.40 5.77 25.97
C LEU A 422 15.88 4.66 26.91
N MET A 423 16.57 3.53 27.01
CA MET A 423 16.06 2.28 27.59
C MET A 423 16.74 1.87 28.91
N LEU A 424 17.80 2.57 29.32
CA LEU A 424 18.72 2.11 30.37
C LEU A 424 18.61 2.96 31.63
N LYS A 425 18.62 2.32 32.81
CA LYS A 425 18.45 2.96 34.12
C LYS A 425 19.39 4.14 34.30
N GLN A 426 20.69 3.91 34.13
CA GLN A 426 21.79 4.86 34.27
C GLN A 426 21.75 6.08 33.33
N SER A 427 20.84 6.11 32.35
CA SER A 427 20.79 7.22 31.38
C SER A 427 19.39 7.72 31.02
N SER A 428 18.33 7.03 31.45
CA SER A 428 16.94 7.44 31.23
C SER A 428 16.06 7.39 32.49
N GLY A 429 16.53 6.78 33.58
CA GLY A 429 15.70 6.48 34.76
C GLY A 429 14.79 5.26 34.60
N ARG A 430 14.58 4.76 33.38
CA ARG A 430 13.75 3.57 33.12
C ARG A 430 14.50 2.31 33.53
N VAL A 431 13.90 1.52 34.42
CA VAL A 431 14.44 0.21 34.81
C VAL A 431 13.80 -0.86 33.93
N LEU A 432 14.61 -1.47 33.07
CA LEU A 432 14.22 -2.59 32.21
C LEU A 432 15.21 -3.73 32.43
N ASP A 433 14.70 -4.96 32.30
CA ASP A 433 15.46 -6.20 32.52
C ASP A 433 15.78 -6.92 31.21
N ILE A 434 14.95 -6.69 30.18
CA ILE A 434 15.18 -7.18 28.81
C ILE A 434 14.89 -6.04 27.83
N VAL A 435 15.81 -5.79 26.89
CA VAL A 435 15.63 -4.84 25.78
C VAL A 435 15.76 -5.59 24.46
N ILE A 436 14.68 -5.58 23.67
CA ILE A 436 14.64 -6.10 22.31
C ILE A 436 15.10 -4.99 21.37
N ALA A 437 16.32 -5.11 20.84
CA ALA A 437 16.95 -4.12 19.98
C ALA A 437 16.81 -4.51 18.50
N ILE A 438 15.98 -3.80 17.76
CA ILE A 438 15.71 -4.02 16.34
C ILE A 438 16.64 -3.11 15.51
N ASP A 439 17.68 -3.68 14.92
CA ASP A 439 18.62 -2.97 14.04
C ASP A 439 18.27 -3.18 12.56
N ALA A 440 17.60 -2.18 12.01
CA ALA A 440 17.41 -1.96 10.59
C ALA A 440 18.48 -1.04 9.99
N GLY A 441 19.72 -1.07 10.47
CA GLY A 441 20.86 -0.39 9.84
C GLY A 441 21.17 -0.93 8.43
N TYR A 442 21.48 -0.03 7.50
CA TYR A 442 21.90 -0.43 6.16
C TYR A 442 23.31 -0.99 6.20
N ALA A 443 23.52 -2.15 5.58
CA ALA A 443 24.75 -2.92 5.67
C ALA A 443 25.21 -3.27 7.11
N SER A 444 24.29 -3.26 8.10
CA SER A 444 24.55 -3.85 9.42
C SER A 444 24.84 -5.34 9.26
N THR A 445 26.11 -5.72 9.22
CA THR A 445 26.54 -7.13 9.14
C THR A 445 26.64 -7.77 10.52
N GLY A 446 27.13 -7.06 11.54
CA GLY A 446 27.22 -7.50 12.93
C GLY A 446 26.51 -6.54 13.89
N ALA A 447 26.60 -6.77 15.20
CA ALA A 447 26.02 -5.90 16.23
C ALA A 447 26.89 -4.64 16.50
N GLY A 448 27.41 -4.02 15.44
CA GLY A 448 28.34 -2.88 15.52
C GLY A 448 27.76 -1.65 16.22
N THR A 449 26.43 -1.48 16.17
CA THR A 449 25.73 -0.43 16.90
C THR A 449 25.72 -0.65 18.41
N LEU A 450 25.60 -1.91 18.86
CA LEU A 450 25.77 -2.26 20.28
C LEU A 450 27.24 -2.08 20.70
N ALA A 451 28.21 -2.46 19.86
CA ALA A 451 29.63 -2.19 20.14
C ALA A 451 29.92 -0.69 20.30
N ALA A 452 29.28 0.18 19.51
CA ALA A 452 29.38 1.64 19.70
C ALA A 452 28.81 2.08 21.06
N ALA A 453 27.62 1.59 21.43
CA ALA A 453 26.99 1.89 22.71
C ALA A 453 27.83 1.42 23.92
N VAL A 454 28.45 0.24 23.83
CA VAL A 454 29.39 -0.29 24.85
C VAL A 454 30.68 0.53 24.88
N LYS A 455 31.30 0.79 23.73
CA LYS A 455 32.50 1.64 23.59
C LYS A 455 32.31 3.04 24.18
N TYR A 456 31.09 3.59 24.12
CA TYR A 456 30.72 4.91 24.66
C TYR A 456 30.26 4.87 26.14
N GLY A 457 30.18 3.69 26.75
CA GLY A 457 29.78 3.51 28.15
C GLY A 457 28.29 3.73 28.40
N TYR A 458 27.43 3.49 27.41
CA TYR A 458 25.98 3.46 27.61
C TYR A 458 25.51 2.10 28.12
N VAL A 459 26.01 1.00 27.53
CA VAL A 459 25.69 -0.39 27.90
C VAL A 459 26.94 -1.06 28.48
N GLU A 460 26.79 -1.88 29.52
CA GLU A 460 27.80 -2.85 29.93
C GLU A 460 27.36 -4.24 29.45
N ILE A 461 28.27 -5.00 28.81
CA ILE A 461 28.07 -6.38 28.35
C ILE A 461 29.18 -7.26 28.94
N GLU A 462 28.89 -8.53 29.19
CA GLU A 462 29.86 -9.51 29.68
C GLU A 462 30.97 -9.80 28.63
N GLY A 463 32.23 -9.76 29.06
CA GLY A 463 33.39 -9.64 28.15
C GLY A 463 33.54 -10.74 27.10
N SER A 464 33.06 -11.95 27.39
CA SER A 464 33.03 -13.08 26.44
C SER A 464 32.19 -12.78 25.18
N HIS A 465 31.23 -11.87 25.26
CA HIS A 465 30.37 -11.47 24.15
C HIS A 465 30.96 -10.36 23.27
N GLU A 466 32.01 -9.63 23.69
CA GLU A 466 32.51 -8.48 22.90
C GLU A 466 33.05 -8.90 21.53
N GLU A 467 33.71 -10.05 21.44
CA GLU A 467 34.13 -10.63 20.15
C GLU A 467 32.95 -10.89 19.20
N SER A 468 31.75 -11.13 19.73
CA SER A 468 30.57 -11.46 18.93
C SER A 468 29.90 -10.25 18.29
N PHE A 469 30.26 -9.02 18.68
CA PHE A 469 29.76 -7.82 18.01
C PHE A 469 30.22 -7.74 16.55
N GLY A 470 31.49 -8.08 16.28
CA GLY A 470 32.11 -8.01 14.96
C GLY A 470 31.86 -9.24 14.08
N LYS A 471 31.40 -10.36 14.66
CA LYS A 471 31.03 -11.58 13.90
C LYS A 471 29.79 -11.25 13.07
N PRO A 472 29.78 -11.45 11.73
CA PRO A 472 28.58 -11.17 10.93
C PRO A 472 27.42 -12.10 11.34
N PHE A 473 26.21 -11.56 11.40
CA PHE A 473 24.95 -12.31 11.40
C PHE A 473 24.83 -13.09 10.08
N GLN A 474 24.23 -14.28 10.12
CA GLN A 474 24.07 -15.13 8.95
C GLN A 474 22.94 -14.60 8.03
N PRO A 475 22.94 -14.93 6.73
CA PRO A 475 21.86 -14.55 5.82
C PRO A 475 20.47 -14.95 6.34
N VAL A 476 20.38 -16.15 6.93
CA VAL A 476 19.21 -16.76 7.59
C VAL A 476 19.72 -17.55 8.82
N GLY A 477 18.86 -17.82 9.80
CA GLY A 477 19.14 -18.67 10.97
C GLY A 477 19.74 -17.92 12.17
N ASP A 478 20.77 -17.11 11.95
CA ASP A 478 21.36 -16.22 12.97
C ASP A 478 21.18 -14.76 12.55
N ARG A 479 19.96 -14.24 12.72
CA ARG A 479 19.63 -12.80 12.72
C ARG A 479 19.39 -12.25 14.13
N VAL A 480 19.41 -13.12 15.15
CA VAL A 480 19.08 -12.83 16.54
C VAL A 480 20.20 -13.28 17.45
N ARG A 481 20.71 -12.38 18.29
CA ARG A 481 21.73 -12.71 19.31
C ARG A 481 21.39 -12.10 20.66
N VAL A 482 21.65 -12.88 21.70
CA VAL A 482 21.49 -12.46 23.09
C VAL A 482 22.84 -12.05 23.66
N PHE A 483 22.89 -10.85 24.22
CA PHE A 483 24.05 -10.31 24.92
C PHE A 483 23.69 -10.10 26.39
N PHE A 484 24.45 -10.71 27.28
CA PHE A 484 24.20 -10.61 28.72
C PHE A 484 24.98 -9.44 29.35
N PRO A 485 24.37 -8.70 30.29
CA PRO A 485 25.05 -7.69 31.09
C PRO A 485 25.92 -8.36 32.17
N PRO A 486 27.00 -7.73 32.64
CA PRO A 486 27.79 -8.25 33.75
C PRO A 486 26.96 -8.47 35.01
N VAL A 487 27.24 -9.54 35.73
CA VAL A 487 26.70 -9.76 37.08
C VAL A 487 27.61 -9.08 38.11
N ASP A 488 27.02 -8.38 39.07
CA ASP A 488 27.73 -7.86 40.23
C ASP A 488 28.09 -8.99 41.19
N HIS A 489 29.37 -9.10 41.53
CA HIS A 489 29.90 -10.18 42.36
C HIS A 489 29.59 -10.04 43.86
N VAL A 490 29.06 -8.90 44.31
CA VAL A 490 28.65 -8.68 45.71
C VAL A 490 27.16 -8.93 45.88
N THR A 491 26.32 -8.42 44.97
CA THR A 491 24.86 -8.52 45.08
C THR A 491 24.25 -9.69 44.31
N GLY A 492 24.98 -10.28 43.36
CA GLY A 492 24.43 -11.27 42.42
C GLY A 492 23.34 -10.68 41.54
N GLU A 493 23.48 -9.42 41.11
CA GLU A 493 22.51 -8.72 40.26
C GLU A 493 23.11 -8.27 38.93
N ARG A 494 22.30 -8.29 37.88
CA ARG A 494 22.69 -7.89 36.52
C ARG A 494 22.81 -6.36 36.47
N LYS A 495 23.94 -5.83 35.96
CA LYS A 495 24.22 -4.37 35.92
C LYS A 495 23.43 -3.58 34.85
N GLY A 496 22.60 -4.27 34.08
CA GLY A 496 21.73 -3.71 33.05
C GLY A 496 20.74 -4.76 32.55
N PRO A 497 20.01 -4.47 31.46
CA PRO A 497 19.13 -5.44 30.82
C PRO A 497 19.90 -6.48 29.99
N ILE A 498 19.28 -7.63 29.77
CA ILE A 498 19.61 -8.55 28.69
C ILE A 498 19.28 -7.87 27.36
N ILE A 499 20.20 -7.83 26.40
CA ILE A 499 19.94 -7.29 25.06
C ILE A 499 19.64 -8.45 24.10
N VAL A 500 18.43 -8.51 23.56
CA VAL A 500 18.08 -9.38 22.43
C VAL A 500 18.19 -8.54 21.15
N TYR A 501 19.31 -8.68 20.44
CA TYR A 501 19.62 -7.90 19.24
C TYR A 501 19.16 -8.62 17.99
N VAL A 502 18.38 -7.95 17.14
CA VAL A 502 17.73 -8.52 15.94
C VAL A 502 18.06 -7.67 14.72
N VAL A 503 18.69 -8.23 13.69
CA VAL A 503 19.04 -7.51 12.45
C VAL A 503 18.03 -7.79 11.33
N VAL A 504 17.45 -6.73 10.76
CA VAL A 504 16.33 -6.80 9.81
C VAL A 504 16.49 -5.87 8.61
N LEU A 505 16.10 -6.34 7.41
CA LEU A 505 16.08 -5.58 6.14
C LEU A 505 17.40 -4.90 5.72
N ASN A 506 18.54 -5.24 6.34
CA ASN A 506 19.84 -4.58 6.19
C ASN A 506 20.35 -4.38 4.75
N SER A 507 19.83 -5.13 3.76
CA SER A 507 20.08 -4.93 2.33
C SER A 507 19.45 -3.68 1.70
N THR A 508 18.30 -3.23 2.22
CA THR A 508 17.47 -2.24 1.54
C THR A 508 18.06 -0.84 1.74
N VAL A 509 18.30 -0.08 0.67
CA VAL A 509 19.01 1.21 0.72
C VAL A 509 18.26 2.26 1.57
N THR A 510 18.97 3.00 2.44
CA THR A 510 18.35 3.99 3.35
C THR A 510 17.67 5.15 2.63
N SER A 511 18.23 5.63 1.52
CA SER A 511 17.67 6.74 0.74
C SER A 511 16.38 6.40 -0.03
N LYS A 512 16.01 5.11 -0.11
CA LYS A 512 14.80 4.68 -0.83
C LYS A 512 13.56 5.09 -0.03
N ILE A 513 12.78 6.01 -0.59
CA ILE A 513 11.58 6.54 0.05
C ILE A 513 10.24 6.24 -0.66
N VAL A 514 10.28 5.55 -1.80
CA VAL A 514 9.08 5.05 -2.49
C VAL A 514 9.17 3.54 -2.52
N PHE A 515 8.13 2.85 -2.07
CA PHE A 515 8.03 1.40 -2.12
C PHE A 515 6.83 1.01 -3.00
N THR A 516 6.93 -0.11 -3.73
CA THR A 516 5.75 -0.72 -4.33
C THR A 516 4.96 -1.51 -3.27
N ARG A 517 3.71 -1.89 -3.59
CA ARG A 517 2.86 -2.73 -2.74
C ARG A 517 3.55 -4.05 -2.40
N GLU A 518 4.17 -4.65 -3.41
CA GLU A 518 4.89 -5.93 -3.37
C GLU A 518 6.16 -5.80 -2.51
N GLU A 519 6.87 -4.67 -2.60
CA GLU A 519 8.05 -4.41 -1.76
C GLU A 519 7.71 -4.19 -0.29
N VAL A 520 6.60 -3.51 0.03
CA VAL A 520 6.11 -3.42 1.42
C VAL A 520 5.77 -4.81 1.93
N ILE A 521 4.97 -5.58 1.19
CA ILE A 521 4.55 -6.95 1.59
C ILE A 521 5.75 -7.89 1.76
N ALA A 522 6.74 -7.85 0.86
CA ALA A 522 7.96 -8.65 0.96
C ALA A 522 8.79 -8.25 2.20
N CYS A 523 9.01 -6.95 2.42
CA CYS A 523 9.72 -6.44 3.59
C CYS A 523 9.02 -6.82 4.91
N THR A 524 7.71 -6.60 5.03
CA THR A 524 6.96 -6.93 6.25
C THR A 524 6.94 -8.43 6.50
N SER A 525 6.78 -9.26 5.45
CA SER A 525 6.75 -10.72 5.60
C SER A 525 8.10 -11.28 6.07
N LEU A 526 9.21 -10.83 5.48
CA LEU A 526 10.56 -11.25 5.86
C LEU A 526 10.90 -10.88 7.31
N VAL A 527 10.50 -9.69 7.76
CA VAL A 527 10.68 -9.27 9.16
C VAL A 527 9.83 -10.11 10.11
N ARG A 528 8.55 -10.33 9.77
CA ARG A 528 7.64 -11.14 10.60
C ARG A 528 8.10 -12.60 10.71
N GLN A 529 8.62 -13.18 9.64
CA GLN A 529 9.25 -14.51 9.64
C GLN A 529 10.48 -14.52 10.57
N THR A 530 11.39 -13.55 10.41
CA THR A 530 12.58 -13.41 11.28
C THR A 530 12.21 -13.28 12.76
N ILE A 531 11.15 -12.53 13.10
CA ILE A 531 10.69 -12.41 14.49
C ILE A 531 10.07 -13.72 15.00
N ARG A 532 9.18 -14.35 14.23
CA ARG A 532 8.50 -15.60 14.61
C ARG A 532 9.49 -16.72 14.89
N ASP A 533 10.38 -16.97 13.94
CA ASP A 533 11.11 -18.24 13.85
C ASP A 533 12.47 -18.19 14.56
N GLN A 534 12.94 -17.00 14.94
CA GLN A 534 14.19 -16.81 15.68
C GLN A 534 13.99 -15.95 16.95
N ALA A 535 13.34 -14.78 16.84
CA ALA A 535 13.31 -13.83 17.95
C ALA A 535 12.39 -14.25 19.10
N VAL A 536 11.18 -14.77 18.82
CA VAL A 536 10.23 -15.16 19.88
C VAL A 536 10.80 -16.25 20.78
N ALA A 537 11.47 -17.25 20.21
CA ALA A 537 12.13 -18.32 20.97
C ALA A 537 13.27 -17.78 21.87
N GLU A 538 14.14 -16.92 21.34
CA GLU A 538 15.24 -16.33 22.11
C GLU A 538 14.76 -15.34 23.18
N ILE A 539 13.71 -14.55 22.91
CA ILE A 539 13.10 -13.67 23.92
C ILE A 539 12.48 -14.51 25.04
N PHE A 540 11.78 -15.60 24.71
CA PHE A 540 11.27 -16.53 25.73
C PHE A 540 12.41 -17.16 26.55
N ARG A 541 13.48 -17.63 25.89
CA ARG A 541 14.66 -18.18 26.58
C ARG A 541 15.29 -17.17 27.54
N CYS A 542 15.26 -15.87 27.20
CA CYS A 542 15.69 -14.81 28.12
C CYS A 542 14.73 -14.63 29.30
N ILE A 543 13.41 -14.64 29.06
CA ILE A 543 12.37 -14.55 30.09
C ILE A 543 12.46 -15.74 31.07
N GLN A 544 12.52 -16.96 30.54
CA GLN A 544 12.66 -18.22 31.28
C GLN A 544 13.89 -18.19 32.19
N ASN A 545 15.06 -17.89 31.65
CA ASN A 545 16.29 -17.84 32.43
C ASN A 545 16.27 -16.73 33.51
N TYR A 546 15.80 -15.53 33.18
CA TYR A 546 15.64 -14.46 34.18
C TYR A 546 14.68 -14.87 35.31
N SER A 547 13.54 -15.46 34.96
CA SER A 547 12.53 -15.93 35.91
C SER A 547 13.09 -17.01 36.84
N LEU A 548 13.79 -18.01 36.27
CA LEU A 548 14.39 -19.13 37.01
C LEU A 548 15.57 -18.69 37.88
N ASP A 549 16.39 -17.74 37.42
CA ASP A 549 17.43 -17.10 38.23
C ASP A 549 16.82 -16.43 39.47
N HIS A 550 15.74 -15.66 39.29
CA HIS A 550 15.11 -14.90 40.38
C HIS A 550 14.35 -15.79 41.37
N LEU A 551 13.60 -16.78 40.87
CA LEU A 551 12.91 -17.79 41.71
C LEU A 551 13.91 -18.61 42.53
N ALA A 552 15.07 -18.95 41.96
CA ALA A 552 16.13 -19.65 42.71
C ALA A 552 16.85 -18.72 43.70
N LYS A 553 17.15 -17.47 43.33
CA LYS A 553 17.78 -16.46 44.21
C LYS A 553 16.91 -16.12 45.42
N THR A 554 15.59 -16.10 45.25
CA THR A 554 14.62 -15.86 46.33
C THR A 554 14.26 -17.11 47.13
N GLY A 555 14.77 -18.29 46.75
CA GLY A 555 14.45 -19.56 47.41
C GLY A 555 13.04 -20.08 47.15
N ALA A 556 12.31 -19.49 46.20
CA ALA A 556 10.96 -19.90 45.82
C ALA A 556 10.92 -21.29 45.15
N ILE A 557 11.99 -21.68 44.44
CA ILE A 557 12.18 -23.02 43.90
C ILE A 557 13.53 -23.61 44.32
N PRO A 558 13.64 -24.93 44.58
CA PRO A 558 14.92 -25.58 44.85
C PRO A 558 15.77 -25.71 43.57
N PRO A 559 17.11 -25.82 43.67
CA PRO A 559 18.00 -25.89 42.50
C PRO A 559 17.66 -26.99 41.49
N ALA A 560 17.21 -28.17 41.95
CA ALA A 560 16.79 -29.26 41.06
C ALA A 560 15.57 -28.89 40.20
N ARG A 561 14.58 -28.17 40.76
CA ARG A 561 13.40 -27.70 40.02
C ARG A 561 13.76 -26.56 39.05
N ARG A 562 14.77 -25.74 39.37
CA ARG A 562 15.34 -24.76 38.44
C ARG A 562 15.99 -25.42 37.23
N GLU A 563 16.75 -26.50 37.45
CA GLU A 563 17.38 -27.28 36.38
C GLU A 563 16.33 -27.99 35.50
N GLU A 564 15.35 -28.65 36.12
CA GLU A 564 14.21 -29.28 35.43
C GLU A 564 13.44 -28.29 34.54
N LEU A 565 13.00 -27.16 35.09
CA LEU A 565 12.28 -26.11 34.35
C LEU A 565 13.15 -25.38 33.30
N GLY A 566 14.47 -25.38 33.48
CA GLY A 566 15.45 -24.76 32.57
C GLY A 566 15.82 -25.63 31.37
N ASN A 567 15.73 -26.95 31.51
CA ASN A 567 15.96 -27.92 30.42
C ASN A 567 14.78 -27.99 29.43
N PHE A 568 13.65 -27.36 29.73
CA PHE A 568 12.49 -27.29 28.86
C PHE A 568 12.70 -26.28 27.71
N THR A 569 12.68 -26.76 26.47
CA THR A 569 12.63 -25.92 25.26
C THR A 569 11.19 -25.58 24.93
N ALA A 570 10.84 -24.28 24.87
CA ALA A 570 9.48 -23.87 24.54
C ALA A 570 9.05 -24.28 23.13
N SER A 571 8.02 -25.11 23.07
CA SER A 571 7.26 -25.34 21.84
C SER A 571 6.23 -24.22 21.70
N PHE A 572 6.60 -23.13 21.03
CA PHE A 572 5.61 -22.20 20.53
C PHE A 572 4.76 -22.90 19.48
N ASP A 573 3.51 -23.22 19.84
CA ASP A 573 2.51 -23.67 18.88
C ASP A 573 2.12 -22.50 17.98
N THR A 574 3.00 -22.19 17.02
CA THR A 574 2.78 -21.20 15.96
C THR A 574 1.62 -21.60 15.04
N THR A 575 1.12 -22.82 15.22
CA THR A 575 0.08 -23.49 14.45
C THR A 575 -1.26 -23.53 15.19
N GLU A 576 -1.87 -22.35 15.37
CA GLU A 576 -3.34 -22.22 15.49
C GLU A 576 -4.11 -22.79 14.27
N VAL A 577 -3.41 -23.39 13.29
CA VAL A 577 -3.96 -24.26 12.24
C VAL A 577 -3.14 -25.56 12.11
N ALA A 578 -2.80 -26.21 13.23
CA ALA A 578 -2.20 -27.56 13.26
C ALA A 578 -3.25 -28.63 12.94
N VAL A 579 -3.15 -29.25 11.76
CA VAL A 579 -3.69 -30.60 11.54
C VAL A 579 -2.66 -31.60 12.06
N LYS A 580 -3.10 -32.72 12.64
CA LYS A 580 -2.19 -33.73 13.24
C LYS A 580 -1.11 -34.20 12.25
N PRO A 581 0.13 -34.42 12.72
CA PRO A 581 1.26 -34.75 11.85
C PRO A 581 1.14 -36.15 11.23
N SER A 582 1.23 -36.24 9.91
CA SER A 582 1.19 -37.49 9.13
C SER A 582 2.38 -37.68 8.18
N GLY A 583 3.58 -37.29 8.62
CA GLY A 583 4.85 -37.77 8.04
C GLY A 583 5.19 -37.32 6.62
N ALA A 584 4.52 -36.28 6.11
CA ALA A 584 4.85 -35.63 4.84
C ALA A 584 5.02 -34.11 5.05
N VAL A 585 5.73 -33.45 4.12
CA VAL A 585 5.96 -31.99 4.13
C VAL A 585 4.68 -31.31 3.65
N ASP A 586 3.72 -31.19 4.57
CA ASP A 586 2.31 -30.87 4.28
C ASP A 586 1.97 -29.37 4.48
N THR A 587 2.96 -28.48 4.70
CA THR A 587 2.73 -27.02 4.73
C THR A 587 3.56 -26.22 3.71
N PHE A 588 2.91 -25.22 3.10
CA PHE A 588 3.55 -24.24 2.22
C PHE A 588 4.62 -23.41 2.94
N GLN A 589 4.51 -23.22 4.27
CA GLN A 589 5.51 -22.51 5.06
C GLN A 589 6.82 -23.32 5.13
N GLU A 590 6.79 -24.61 5.46
CA GLU A 590 7.98 -25.49 5.41
C GLU A 590 8.66 -25.48 4.04
N ALA A 591 7.88 -25.58 2.96
CA ALA A 591 8.40 -25.49 1.61
C ALA A 591 9.05 -24.12 1.31
N THR A 592 8.49 -23.02 1.85
CA THR A 592 9.04 -21.66 1.71
C THR A 592 10.38 -21.52 2.44
N HIS A 593 10.51 -22.10 3.63
CA HIS A 593 11.79 -22.18 4.35
C HIS A 593 12.82 -22.99 3.56
N ALA A 594 12.48 -24.21 3.13
CA ALA A 594 13.39 -25.07 2.35
C ALA A 594 13.87 -24.41 1.04
N ALA A 595 13.00 -23.62 0.39
CA ALA A 595 13.35 -22.84 -0.80
C ALA A 595 14.31 -21.67 -0.49
N LEU A 596 14.08 -20.92 0.59
CA LEU A 596 14.97 -19.87 1.06
C LEU A 596 16.35 -20.42 1.45
N ASP A 597 16.37 -21.56 2.17
CA ASP A 597 17.59 -22.25 2.59
C ASP A 597 18.37 -22.86 1.40
N SER A 598 17.71 -23.19 0.28
CA SER A 598 18.41 -23.55 -0.97
C SER A 598 19.11 -22.35 -1.59
N LEU A 599 18.38 -21.23 -1.75
CA LEU A 599 18.89 -20.00 -2.36
C LEU A 599 20.06 -19.40 -1.58
N GLN A 600 20.03 -19.49 -0.25
CA GLN A 600 21.14 -19.09 0.60
C GLN A 600 22.40 -19.95 0.36
N ARG A 601 22.24 -21.27 0.13
CA ARG A 601 23.37 -22.16 -0.19
C ARG A 601 23.92 -21.91 -1.59
N GLU A 602 23.08 -21.47 -2.53
CA GLU A 602 23.48 -21.12 -3.90
C GLU A 602 24.15 -19.73 -3.99
N ASN A 603 23.59 -18.70 -3.35
CA ASN A 603 24.15 -17.34 -3.37
C ASN A 603 23.84 -16.56 -2.06
N PRO A 604 24.61 -16.79 -0.97
CA PRO A 604 24.33 -16.19 0.33
C PRO A 604 24.47 -14.66 0.32
N THR A 605 25.37 -14.12 -0.52
CA THR A 605 25.61 -12.68 -0.67
C THR A 605 24.42 -11.96 -1.32
N GLU A 606 23.72 -12.60 -2.25
CA GLU A 606 22.52 -12.04 -2.88
C GLU A 606 21.28 -12.16 -1.98
N VAL A 607 21.18 -13.20 -1.16
CA VAL A 607 20.13 -13.27 -0.11
C VAL A 607 20.40 -12.26 1.03
N LEU A 608 21.68 -12.00 1.37
CA LEU A 608 22.07 -10.98 2.34
C LEU A 608 21.81 -9.54 1.89
N ASN A 609 22.19 -9.22 0.65
CA ASN A 609 22.30 -7.83 0.16
C ASN A 609 21.33 -7.48 -0.97
N GLY A 610 20.53 -8.43 -1.45
CA GLY A 610 19.53 -8.22 -2.49
C GLY A 610 18.30 -7.46 -1.99
N ASN A 611 17.56 -6.84 -2.93
CA ASN A 611 16.23 -6.31 -2.65
C ASN A 611 15.33 -7.48 -2.17
N PRO A 612 14.63 -7.35 -1.01
CA PRO A 612 13.73 -8.38 -0.52
C PRO A 612 12.70 -8.89 -1.53
N LEU A 613 12.24 -8.06 -2.48
CA LEU A 613 11.38 -8.49 -3.59
C LEU A 613 12.08 -9.50 -4.52
N VAL A 614 13.37 -9.29 -4.84
CA VAL A 614 14.16 -10.21 -5.66
C VAL A 614 14.42 -11.52 -4.92
N VAL A 615 14.62 -11.46 -3.59
CA VAL A 615 14.72 -12.65 -2.75
C VAL A 615 13.41 -13.42 -2.77
N MET A 616 12.26 -12.78 -2.53
CA MET A 616 10.94 -13.44 -2.60
C MET A 616 10.64 -14.03 -3.99
N GLN A 617 10.93 -13.30 -5.08
CA GLN A 617 10.81 -13.80 -6.46
C GLN A 617 11.78 -14.95 -6.78
N ARG A 618 12.85 -15.13 -6.01
CA ARG A 618 13.71 -16.33 -6.09
C ARG A 618 13.12 -17.47 -5.25
N VAL A 619 12.63 -17.20 -4.03
CA VAL A 619 11.98 -18.19 -3.16
C VAL A 619 10.77 -18.80 -3.87
N GLU A 620 9.94 -17.98 -4.50
CA GLU A 620 8.83 -18.39 -5.37
C GLU A 620 9.32 -19.29 -6.52
N ARG A 621 10.40 -18.92 -7.21
CA ARG A 621 10.99 -19.75 -8.28
C ARG A 621 11.51 -21.09 -7.78
N VAL A 622 12.05 -21.18 -6.56
CA VAL A 622 12.54 -22.44 -5.97
C VAL A 622 11.40 -23.28 -5.39
N LEU A 623 10.38 -22.67 -4.79
CA LEU A 623 9.11 -23.32 -4.47
C LEU A 623 8.47 -23.96 -5.70
N VAL A 624 8.37 -23.21 -6.79
CA VAL A 624 7.89 -23.71 -8.08
C VAL A 624 8.84 -24.78 -8.64
N ALA A 625 10.16 -24.65 -8.42
CA ALA A 625 11.14 -25.65 -8.86
C ALA A 625 11.15 -26.96 -8.04
N SER A 626 10.68 -26.96 -6.79
CA SER A 626 10.58 -28.16 -5.94
C SER A 626 9.31 -28.97 -6.18
N ILE A 627 8.27 -28.39 -6.80
CA ILE A 627 7.13 -29.16 -7.31
C ILE A 627 7.61 -29.99 -8.50
N ASP A 628 7.39 -31.31 -8.47
CA ASP A 628 7.68 -32.24 -9.59
C ASP A 628 7.23 -31.68 -10.94
N GLN A 629 7.99 -31.85 -12.02
CA GLN A 629 7.77 -31.09 -13.25
C GLN A 629 6.40 -31.37 -13.92
N PRO A 630 5.97 -32.63 -14.13
CA PRO A 630 4.58 -32.94 -14.49
C PRO A 630 3.57 -32.30 -13.55
N LEU A 631 3.75 -32.45 -12.23
CA LEU A 631 2.82 -31.93 -11.23
C LEU A 631 2.76 -30.39 -11.22
N ARG A 632 3.87 -29.71 -11.50
CA ARG A 632 4.03 -28.26 -11.58
C ARG A 632 3.31 -27.68 -12.78
N VAL A 633 3.46 -28.32 -13.95
CA VAL A 633 2.69 -27.97 -15.15
C VAL A 633 1.20 -28.14 -14.86
N ALA A 634 0.80 -29.25 -14.26
CA ALA A 634 -0.58 -29.52 -13.90
C ALA A 634 -1.12 -28.50 -12.86
N CYS A 635 -0.37 -28.19 -11.79
CA CYS A 635 -0.73 -27.19 -10.79
C CYS A 635 -0.82 -25.78 -11.38
N VAL A 636 0.17 -25.31 -12.15
CA VAL A 636 0.14 -23.98 -12.77
C VAL A 636 -1.03 -23.89 -13.76
N GLN A 637 -1.28 -24.94 -14.54
CA GLN A 637 -2.44 -24.98 -15.44
C GLN A 637 -3.76 -24.94 -14.65
N ARG A 638 -3.90 -25.74 -13.59
CA ARG A 638 -5.11 -25.80 -12.75
C ARG A 638 -5.36 -24.51 -11.98
N ILE A 639 -4.32 -23.86 -11.48
CA ILE A 639 -4.39 -22.53 -10.85
C ILE A 639 -4.77 -21.49 -11.90
N THR A 640 -4.21 -21.55 -13.12
CA THR A 640 -4.61 -20.66 -14.22
C THR A 640 -6.07 -20.84 -14.60
N GLU A 641 -6.57 -22.09 -14.68
CA GLU A 641 -7.99 -22.41 -14.88
C GLU A 641 -8.87 -21.81 -13.77
N LEU A 642 -8.46 -21.96 -12.51
CA LEU A 642 -9.20 -21.46 -11.35
C LEU A 642 -9.19 -19.93 -11.26
N THR A 643 -8.09 -19.25 -11.57
CA THR A 643 -8.00 -17.79 -11.60
C THR A 643 -8.76 -17.20 -12.81
N ALA A 644 -8.79 -17.90 -13.94
CA ALA A 644 -9.60 -17.50 -15.10
C ALA A 644 -11.11 -17.55 -14.81
N VAL A 645 -11.56 -18.49 -13.98
CA VAL A 645 -12.92 -18.46 -13.39
C VAL A 645 -13.01 -17.38 -12.31
N ALA A 646 -11.97 -17.19 -11.49
CA ALA A 646 -11.99 -16.25 -10.37
C ALA A 646 -12.30 -14.82 -10.80
N ASP A 647 -11.60 -14.20 -11.75
CA ASP A 647 -11.99 -12.84 -12.17
C ASP A 647 -13.11 -12.88 -13.23
N TYR A 648 -13.57 -14.02 -13.75
CA TYR A 648 -14.89 -14.05 -14.44
C TYR A 648 -16.02 -13.95 -13.43
N ASN A 649 -15.77 -14.20 -12.15
CA ASN A 649 -16.82 -14.25 -11.16
C ASN A 649 -16.57 -13.22 -10.02
N GLY A 650 -15.57 -13.44 -9.19
CA GLY A 650 -15.38 -12.78 -7.89
C GLY A 650 -15.55 -13.77 -6.74
N THR A 651 -16.27 -14.85 -7.02
CA THR A 651 -16.35 -16.09 -6.25
C THR A 651 -15.51 -17.20 -6.90
N VAL A 652 -14.57 -17.81 -6.17
CA VAL A 652 -13.80 -18.96 -6.69
C VAL A 652 -14.55 -20.26 -6.41
N LEU A 653 -14.93 -21.01 -7.45
CA LEU A 653 -15.68 -22.26 -7.35
C LEU A 653 -14.81 -23.48 -7.74
N LEU A 654 -14.29 -24.17 -6.71
CA LEU A 654 -13.33 -25.28 -6.84
C LEU A 654 -14.02 -26.58 -7.31
N LYS A 655 -14.08 -26.81 -8.63
CA LYS A 655 -14.67 -28.04 -9.20
C LYS A 655 -13.62 -29.14 -9.45
N LEU A 656 -13.39 -29.94 -8.41
CA LEU A 656 -12.50 -31.10 -8.41
C LEU A 656 -13.07 -32.27 -9.23
N SER A 657 -12.18 -33.12 -9.76
CA SER A 657 -12.55 -34.37 -10.43
C SER A 657 -13.17 -35.41 -9.48
N ASN A 658 -14.07 -36.24 -10.01
CA ASN A 658 -14.69 -37.35 -9.29
C ASN A 658 -14.74 -38.62 -10.18
N PRO A 659 -14.01 -39.71 -9.86
CA PRO A 659 -13.04 -39.80 -8.77
C PRO A 659 -11.91 -38.77 -8.92
N LEU A 660 -11.28 -38.39 -7.81
CA LEU A 660 -10.12 -37.49 -7.83
C LEU A 660 -9.01 -38.11 -8.67
N ASP A 661 -8.59 -37.41 -9.71
CA ASP A 661 -7.38 -37.74 -10.45
C ASP A 661 -6.12 -37.40 -9.64
N ALA A 662 -4.96 -37.87 -10.11
CA ALA A 662 -3.69 -37.70 -9.40
C ALA A 662 -3.25 -36.23 -9.25
N THR A 663 -3.74 -35.32 -10.09
CA THR A 663 -3.45 -33.87 -10.02
C THR A 663 -4.30 -33.22 -8.94
N ASP A 664 -5.63 -33.38 -9.00
CA ASP A 664 -6.54 -32.78 -8.01
C ASP A 664 -6.33 -33.39 -6.59
N ALA A 665 -6.01 -34.69 -6.49
CA ALA A 665 -5.61 -35.32 -5.24
C ALA A 665 -4.30 -34.74 -4.66
N ALA A 666 -3.31 -34.44 -5.51
CA ALA A 666 -2.04 -33.87 -5.09
C ALA A 666 -2.14 -32.37 -4.76
N LEU A 667 -3.00 -31.62 -5.44
CA LEU A 667 -3.33 -30.21 -5.13
C LEU A 667 -4.08 -30.06 -3.81
N LEU A 668 -4.93 -31.02 -3.45
CA LEU A 668 -5.52 -31.13 -2.12
C LEU A 668 -4.45 -31.44 -1.07
N LYS A 669 -3.55 -32.39 -1.35
CA LYS A 669 -2.51 -32.82 -0.40
C LYS A 669 -1.44 -31.74 -0.17
N SER A 670 -0.99 -31.03 -1.20
CA SER A 670 0.07 -30.02 -1.12
C SER A 670 -0.30 -28.76 -0.33
N GLY A 671 -1.56 -28.62 0.09
CA GLY A 671 -2.06 -27.45 0.80
C GLY A 671 -2.24 -26.19 -0.06
N TRP A 672 -1.83 -26.19 -1.33
CA TRP A 672 -1.93 -25.02 -2.22
C TRP A 672 -3.38 -24.55 -2.40
N ILE A 673 -4.34 -25.47 -2.54
CA ILE A 673 -5.77 -25.10 -2.59
C ILE A 673 -6.20 -24.37 -1.30
N LYS A 674 -5.69 -24.79 -0.12
CA LYS A 674 -5.99 -24.10 1.14
C LYS A 674 -5.38 -22.70 1.18
N GLU A 675 -4.20 -22.49 0.59
CA GLU A 675 -3.56 -21.17 0.55
C GLU A 675 -4.22 -20.22 -0.45
N ILE A 676 -4.64 -20.71 -1.62
CA ILE A 676 -5.45 -19.93 -2.57
C ILE A 676 -6.80 -19.56 -1.91
N ALA A 677 -7.45 -20.51 -1.23
CA ALA A 677 -8.68 -20.27 -0.48
C ALA A 677 -8.52 -19.40 0.80
N ARG A 678 -7.29 -19.17 1.28
CA ARG A 678 -6.98 -18.21 2.35
C ARG A 678 -6.86 -16.78 1.83
N ASN A 679 -6.57 -16.60 0.54
CA ASN A 679 -6.29 -15.31 -0.09
C ASN A 679 -7.45 -14.78 -0.97
N HIS A 680 -8.39 -15.64 -1.38
CA HIS A 680 -9.58 -15.27 -2.16
C HIS A 680 -10.88 -15.78 -1.49
N SER A 681 -12.02 -15.13 -1.76
CA SER A 681 -13.33 -15.55 -1.27
C SER A 681 -13.86 -16.78 -2.02
N VAL A 682 -13.87 -17.94 -1.35
CA VAL A 682 -14.42 -19.21 -1.83
C VAL A 682 -15.82 -19.42 -1.27
N ALA A 683 -16.80 -19.70 -2.12
CA ALA A 683 -18.10 -20.23 -1.71
C ALA A 683 -18.16 -21.76 -1.94
N SER A 684 -18.92 -22.44 -1.08
CA SER A 684 -19.27 -23.87 -1.04
C SER A 684 -18.89 -24.78 -2.24
N ILE A 685 -18.20 -25.89 -1.96
CA ILE A 685 -17.98 -27.03 -2.86
C ILE A 685 -19.29 -27.83 -3.04
N ASP A 686 -19.76 -28.08 -4.28
CA ASP A 686 -20.75 -29.15 -4.55
C ASP A 686 -20.96 -29.53 -6.05
N GLN A 687 -21.85 -30.51 -6.28
CA GLN A 687 -22.43 -31.06 -7.52
C GLN A 687 -21.47 -31.94 -8.34
N PRO A 688 -21.30 -33.20 -7.92
CA PRO A 688 -22.22 -34.23 -8.43
C PRO A 688 -23.16 -34.88 -7.40
N LEU A 689 -22.72 -35.08 -6.15
CA LEU A 689 -23.47 -35.89 -5.16
C LEU A 689 -24.85 -35.30 -4.83
N ARG A 690 -24.94 -33.96 -4.82
CA ARG A 690 -26.19 -33.22 -4.60
C ARG A 690 -27.31 -33.60 -5.56
N VAL A 691 -27.02 -33.99 -6.81
CA VAL A 691 -28.07 -34.26 -7.82
C VAL A 691 -28.88 -35.51 -7.45
N ALA A 692 -28.19 -36.59 -7.05
CA ALA A 692 -28.85 -37.82 -6.60
C ALA A 692 -29.67 -37.61 -5.32
N CYS A 693 -29.19 -36.78 -4.39
CA CYS A 693 -29.90 -36.47 -3.15
C CYS A 693 -31.09 -35.53 -3.40
N VAL A 694 -30.90 -34.42 -4.13
CA VAL A 694 -31.96 -33.43 -4.41
C VAL A 694 -33.08 -34.05 -5.24
N GLN A 695 -32.77 -34.89 -6.23
CA GLN A 695 -33.81 -35.55 -7.02
C GLN A 695 -34.70 -36.47 -6.16
N ARG A 696 -34.20 -36.99 -5.02
CA ARG A 696 -34.98 -37.76 -4.05
C ARG A 696 -35.68 -36.91 -2.97
N ILE A 697 -35.13 -35.74 -2.65
CA ILE A 697 -35.74 -34.75 -1.73
C ILE A 697 -36.95 -34.06 -2.37
N THR A 698 -36.87 -33.73 -3.67
CA THR A 698 -37.98 -33.11 -4.42
C THR A 698 -39.23 -33.99 -4.50
N GLU A 699 -39.09 -35.31 -4.36
CA GLU A 699 -40.20 -36.28 -4.33
C GLU A 699 -40.94 -36.35 -2.98
N LEU A 700 -40.48 -35.66 -1.93
CA LEU A 700 -40.95 -35.82 -0.54
C LEU A 700 -41.38 -34.51 0.14
N THR A 701 -41.94 -33.56 -0.62
CA THR A 701 -42.45 -32.28 -0.07
C THR A 701 -43.78 -32.45 0.66
N ALA A 702 -43.78 -32.63 1.98
CA ALA A 702 -44.97 -32.53 2.82
C ALA A 702 -44.66 -32.06 4.26
N VAL A 703 -45.02 -30.80 4.56
CA VAL A 703 -45.30 -30.21 5.89
C VAL A 703 -44.23 -30.39 6.99
N ALA A 704 -43.46 -29.31 7.23
CA ALA A 704 -42.96 -29.01 8.58
C ALA A 704 -44.10 -28.38 9.41
N ASP A 705 -44.13 -28.63 10.73
CA ASP A 705 -45.10 -27.96 11.61
C ASP A 705 -44.65 -26.53 12.01
N HIS A 706 -45.55 -25.80 12.67
CA HIS A 706 -45.37 -24.38 12.98
C HIS A 706 -44.26 -24.07 14.01
N ASN A 707 -43.62 -25.09 14.61
CA ASN A 707 -42.52 -24.93 15.56
C ASN A 707 -41.15 -25.40 15.00
N GLY A 708 -41.03 -25.58 13.67
CA GLY A 708 -39.75 -25.67 12.96
C GLY A 708 -38.85 -26.86 13.30
N THR A 709 -39.37 -27.87 14.02
CA THR A 709 -38.55 -28.98 14.54
C THR A 709 -38.38 -30.10 13.51
N VAL A 710 -37.13 -30.33 13.07
CA VAL A 710 -36.80 -31.40 12.10
C VAL A 710 -36.60 -32.74 12.81
N LEU A 711 -37.57 -33.65 12.67
CA LEU A 711 -37.46 -35.04 13.14
C LEU A 711 -36.88 -35.96 12.07
N LEU A 712 -35.63 -36.40 12.26
CA LEU A 712 -35.00 -37.44 11.43
C LEU A 712 -35.55 -38.83 11.77
N LYS A 713 -36.30 -39.42 10.84
CA LYS A 713 -36.85 -40.78 10.95
C LYS A 713 -35.98 -41.78 10.17
N LEU A 714 -35.03 -42.39 10.87
CA LEU A 714 -34.11 -43.39 10.33
C LEU A 714 -34.82 -44.69 9.89
N SER A 715 -34.16 -45.44 9.00
CA SER A 715 -34.64 -46.75 8.54
C SER A 715 -34.65 -47.78 9.67
N ASN A 716 -35.61 -48.71 9.64
CA ASN A 716 -35.60 -49.90 10.49
C ASN A 716 -35.91 -51.16 9.65
N PRO A 717 -34.94 -52.08 9.45
CA PRO A 717 -33.56 -52.01 9.93
C PRO A 717 -32.79 -50.82 9.33
N LEU A 718 -31.77 -50.34 10.05
CA LEU A 718 -30.84 -49.32 9.54
C LEU A 718 -30.14 -49.88 8.29
N ASP A 719 -30.17 -49.14 7.19
CA ASP A 719 -29.46 -49.53 5.98
C ASP A 719 -27.95 -49.18 6.08
N ALA A 720 -27.18 -49.55 5.05
CA ALA A 720 -25.76 -49.25 5.01
C ALA A 720 -25.46 -47.74 4.96
N THR A 721 -26.40 -46.93 4.47
CA THR A 721 -26.30 -45.47 4.34
C THR A 721 -26.47 -44.80 5.69
N ASP A 722 -27.57 -45.07 6.41
CA ASP A 722 -27.85 -44.58 7.76
C ASP A 722 -26.74 -45.01 8.73
N ALA A 723 -26.29 -46.27 8.63
CA ALA A 723 -25.21 -46.80 9.46
C ALA A 723 -23.83 -46.18 9.16
N ALA A 724 -23.58 -45.72 7.93
CA ALA A 724 -22.38 -44.95 7.59
C ALA A 724 -22.48 -43.50 8.07
N LEU A 725 -23.64 -42.87 7.90
CA LEU A 725 -23.90 -41.48 8.31
C LEU A 725 -23.70 -41.30 9.82
N LEU A 726 -24.25 -42.22 10.63
CA LEU A 726 -24.08 -42.25 12.09
C LEU A 726 -22.62 -42.49 12.53
N LYS A 727 -21.84 -43.25 11.77
CA LYS A 727 -20.41 -43.54 12.07
C LYS A 727 -19.45 -42.43 11.64
N SER A 728 -19.82 -41.63 10.64
CA SER A 728 -18.96 -40.59 10.04
C SER A 728 -18.56 -39.46 11.01
N GLY A 729 -19.30 -39.27 12.10
CA GLY A 729 -19.15 -38.13 13.00
C GLY A 729 -19.77 -36.82 12.49
N TRP A 730 -20.04 -36.69 11.18
CA TRP A 730 -20.53 -35.45 10.56
C TRP A 730 -21.81 -34.91 11.20
N ILE A 731 -22.74 -35.78 11.62
CA ILE A 731 -23.98 -35.37 12.29
C ILE A 731 -23.68 -34.62 13.61
N LYS A 732 -22.63 -35.01 14.34
CA LYS A 732 -22.21 -34.30 15.57
C LYS A 732 -21.51 -32.99 15.26
N GLU A 733 -20.71 -32.95 14.21
CA GLU A 733 -19.98 -31.74 13.80
C GLU A 733 -20.93 -30.66 13.27
N ILE A 734 -21.93 -31.06 12.46
CA ILE A 734 -22.99 -30.19 11.96
C ILE A 734 -23.87 -29.68 13.11
N ALA A 735 -24.23 -30.54 14.07
CA ALA A 735 -24.99 -30.12 15.25
C ALA A 735 -24.20 -29.14 16.14
N ARG A 736 -22.89 -29.36 16.32
CA ARG A 736 -22.01 -28.49 17.12
C ARG A 736 -21.77 -27.13 16.47
N ASN A 737 -21.62 -27.07 15.15
CA ASN A 737 -21.31 -25.83 14.43
C ASN A 737 -22.55 -24.92 14.18
N HIS A 738 -23.74 -25.33 14.64
CA HIS A 738 -25.00 -24.60 14.45
C HIS A 738 -25.85 -24.51 15.73
N SER A 739 -25.24 -24.55 16.92
CA SER A 739 -25.95 -24.54 18.21
C SER A 739 -25.52 -23.45 19.21
N GLU A 740 -24.71 -22.47 18.80
CA GLU A 740 -24.27 -21.35 19.68
C GLU A 740 -24.69 -19.95 19.19
N ASP A 741 -25.49 -19.86 18.12
CA ASP A 741 -26.65 -18.93 17.95
C ASP A 741 -27.30 -19.17 16.57
N GLY A 742 -28.56 -18.73 16.38
CA GLY A 742 -29.47 -19.27 15.33
C GLY A 742 -29.74 -18.42 14.08
N GLU A 743 -30.36 -19.08 13.09
CA GLU A 743 -30.94 -18.60 11.82
C GLU A 743 -29.99 -18.22 10.64
N VAL A 744 -30.50 -18.34 9.40
CA VAL A 744 -29.73 -18.39 8.13
C VAL A 744 -30.51 -17.78 6.94
N ALA A 745 -29.86 -16.92 6.13
CA ALA A 745 -30.29 -16.48 4.78
C ALA A 745 -29.07 -16.07 3.88
N PHE A 746 -29.26 -15.84 2.56
CA PHE A 746 -28.20 -15.94 1.50
C PHE A 746 -28.33 -14.92 0.30
N VAL A 747 -27.44 -15.04 -0.75
CA VAL A 747 -27.44 -14.43 -2.13
C VAL A 747 -26.69 -13.06 -2.29
N LEU A 748 -25.93 -12.66 -3.35
CA LEU A 748 -25.10 -13.19 -4.48
C LEU A 748 -24.01 -12.08 -4.84
N ALA A 749 -23.29 -11.86 -5.97
CA ALA A 749 -23.21 -12.29 -7.40
C ALA A 749 -21.77 -12.07 -8.01
N ASP A 750 -21.57 -12.10 -9.36
CA ASP A 750 -20.28 -12.33 -10.09
C ASP A 750 -20.08 -11.49 -11.43
N ASP A 751 -18.97 -11.62 -12.24
CA ASP A 751 -18.67 -10.89 -13.54
C ASP A 751 -17.20 -10.41 -13.87
N MET A 752 -16.40 -11.03 -14.81
CA MET A 752 -15.40 -10.36 -15.77
C MET A 752 -14.54 -11.18 -16.82
N LEU A 753 -13.42 -11.86 -16.46
CA LEU A 753 -12.12 -12.09 -17.20
C LEU A 753 -12.01 -12.77 -18.60
N PHE A 754 -13.06 -13.08 -19.36
CA PHE A 754 -12.97 -14.01 -20.52
C PHE A 754 -11.98 -13.58 -21.64
N ASP A 755 -11.61 -12.29 -21.69
CA ASP A 755 -11.04 -11.60 -22.84
C ASP A 755 -9.53 -11.81 -23.13
N TYR A 756 -8.71 -12.20 -22.15
CA TYR A 756 -7.24 -12.16 -22.32
C TYR A 756 -6.70 -13.19 -23.33
N SER A 757 -7.46 -14.25 -23.62
CA SER A 757 -7.03 -15.36 -24.49
C SER A 757 -7.04 -15.04 -25.99
N LEU A 758 -7.89 -14.11 -26.45
CA LEU A 758 -8.02 -13.81 -27.88
C LEU A 758 -6.82 -13.05 -28.45
N ALA A 759 -6.29 -12.05 -27.72
CA ALA A 759 -5.32 -11.09 -28.23
C ALA A 759 -4.03 -11.74 -28.74
N THR A 760 -3.55 -12.78 -28.04
CA THR A 760 -2.36 -13.56 -28.42
C THR A 760 -2.54 -14.32 -29.74
N THR A 761 -3.77 -14.72 -30.08
CA THR A 761 -4.03 -15.61 -31.22
C THR A 761 -3.94 -14.87 -32.56
N ALA A 762 -4.40 -13.61 -32.63
CA ALA A 762 -4.35 -12.80 -33.85
C ALA A 762 -2.91 -12.49 -34.33
N LEU A 763 -1.94 -12.46 -33.40
CA LEU A 763 -0.53 -12.27 -33.69
C LEU A 763 0.09 -13.45 -34.47
N LEU A 764 -0.50 -14.65 -34.37
CA LEU A 764 0.04 -15.88 -34.98
C LEU A 764 -0.35 -16.03 -36.45
N GLU A 765 -1.56 -15.63 -36.84
CA GLU A 765 -2.01 -15.72 -38.25
C GLU A 765 -1.21 -14.76 -39.15
N LEU A 766 -0.82 -13.59 -38.64
CA LEU A 766 0.04 -12.64 -39.36
C LEU A 766 1.41 -13.24 -39.70
N ALA A 767 1.99 -14.03 -38.79
CA ALA A 767 3.24 -14.76 -39.03
C ALA A 767 3.06 -15.94 -40.01
N GLY A 768 1.94 -16.68 -39.89
CA GLY A 768 1.59 -17.78 -40.81
C GLY A 768 1.41 -17.32 -42.26
N PHE A 769 0.78 -16.16 -42.47
CA PHE A 769 0.62 -15.56 -43.80
C PHE A 769 1.99 -15.27 -44.44
N VAL A 770 2.92 -14.66 -43.71
CA VAL A 770 4.30 -14.37 -44.18
C VAL A 770 5.02 -15.67 -44.59
N ALA A 771 4.97 -16.70 -43.73
CA ALA A 771 5.65 -17.97 -43.97
C ALA A 771 5.19 -18.69 -45.26
N SER A 772 3.92 -18.53 -45.65
CA SER A 772 3.35 -19.20 -46.83
C SER A 772 3.96 -18.78 -48.18
N THR A 773 4.68 -17.65 -48.24
CA THR A 773 5.00 -16.96 -49.50
C THR A 773 6.34 -17.31 -50.16
N ARG A 774 7.16 -18.21 -49.59
CA ARG A 774 8.44 -18.64 -50.22
C ARG A 774 8.67 -20.16 -50.25
N LYS A 775 8.49 -20.74 -51.44
CA LYS A 775 8.85 -22.14 -51.76
C LYS A 775 10.36 -22.30 -51.99
N ALA A 776 11.12 -22.69 -50.97
CA ALA A 776 12.37 -23.44 -51.08
C ALA A 776 12.70 -24.08 -49.73
N ALA A 777 13.17 -25.32 -49.71
CA ALA A 777 13.30 -26.12 -48.48
C ALA A 777 14.48 -25.68 -47.58
N GLY A 778 14.36 -25.95 -46.27
CA GLY A 778 15.53 -26.26 -45.43
C GLY A 778 15.58 -25.62 -44.04
N ALA A 779 15.05 -24.41 -43.86
CA ALA A 779 15.20 -23.64 -42.61
C ALA A 779 13.86 -23.28 -41.97
N GLY A 780 13.81 -23.33 -40.63
CA GLY A 780 12.68 -22.84 -39.84
C GLY A 780 12.54 -21.31 -39.90
N VAL A 781 11.39 -20.80 -39.49
CA VAL A 781 11.10 -19.36 -39.46
C VAL A 781 11.81 -18.72 -38.26
N THR A 782 13.03 -18.21 -38.47
CA THR A 782 13.81 -17.54 -37.41
C THR A 782 13.37 -16.08 -37.19
N PRO A 783 13.68 -15.48 -36.03
CA PRO A 783 13.53 -14.05 -35.80
C PRO A 783 14.11 -13.16 -36.90
N GLU A 784 15.26 -13.51 -37.49
CA GLU A 784 15.89 -12.79 -38.61
C GLU A 784 15.01 -12.79 -39.86
N ALA A 785 14.28 -13.88 -40.12
CA ALA A 785 13.38 -13.95 -41.27
C ALA A 785 12.19 -13.00 -41.10
N LEU A 786 11.57 -12.96 -39.91
CA LEU A 786 10.52 -11.97 -39.60
C LEU A 786 11.08 -10.54 -39.60
N SER A 787 12.24 -10.31 -38.98
CA SER A 787 12.84 -8.97 -38.87
C SER A 787 13.14 -8.37 -40.25
N LYS A 788 13.60 -9.20 -41.20
CA LYS A 788 13.91 -8.82 -42.59
C LYS A 788 12.65 -8.53 -43.43
N VAL A 789 11.50 -9.12 -43.09
CA VAL A 789 10.19 -8.80 -43.69
C VAL A 789 9.59 -7.54 -43.06
N LEU A 790 9.65 -7.42 -41.73
CA LEU A 790 9.11 -6.30 -40.95
C LEU A 790 10.03 -5.05 -40.93
N LYS A 791 11.23 -5.14 -41.52
CA LYS A 791 12.30 -4.12 -41.51
C LYS A 791 12.64 -3.62 -40.09
N ARG A 792 12.67 -4.53 -39.11
CA ARG A 792 13.09 -4.28 -37.71
C ARG A 792 14.35 -5.09 -37.38
N ASP A 793 14.95 -4.83 -36.22
CA ASP A 793 16.05 -5.62 -35.68
C ASP A 793 15.55 -7.01 -35.24
N SER A 794 16.33 -8.08 -35.43
CA SER A 794 15.91 -9.43 -34.99
C SER A 794 15.97 -9.61 -33.48
N ALA A 795 16.79 -8.84 -32.77
CA ALA A 795 16.82 -8.82 -31.31
C ALA A 795 15.50 -8.29 -30.69
N LEU A 796 14.64 -7.64 -31.49
CA LEU A 796 13.31 -7.16 -31.08
C LEU A 796 12.16 -8.07 -31.56
N VAL A 797 12.46 -9.24 -32.13
CA VAL A 797 11.50 -10.23 -32.61
C VAL A 797 11.63 -11.50 -31.77
N LEU A 798 10.66 -11.77 -30.90
CA LEU A 798 10.68 -12.97 -30.05
C LEU A 798 10.40 -14.24 -30.88
N PRO A 799 11.05 -15.38 -30.56
CA PRO A 799 10.82 -16.65 -31.24
C PRO A 799 9.43 -17.24 -30.91
N LEU A 800 8.87 -18.00 -31.87
CA LEU A 800 7.55 -18.63 -31.74
C LEU A 800 7.64 -20.01 -31.05
N PRO A 801 6.69 -20.40 -30.18
CA PRO A 801 6.60 -21.76 -29.64
C PRO A 801 6.29 -22.80 -30.73
N GLU A 802 6.92 -23.97 -30.66
CA GLU A 802 7.02 -24.90 -31.81
C GLU A 802 5.75 -25.72 -32.16
N HIS A 803 4.62 -25.55 -31.46
CA HIS A 803 3.46 -26.46 -31.56
C HIS A 803 2.12 -25.75 -31.82
N ILE A 804 1.93 -25.20 -33.04
CA ILE A 804 0.73 -24.41 -33.40
C ILE A 804 -0.11 -24.99 -34.58
N PRO A 805 -0.78 -26.17 -34.46
CA PRO A 805 -1.75 -26.61 -35.48
C PRO A 805 -3.23 -26.31 -35.18
N ARG A 806 -3.64 -26.10 -33.91
CA ARG A 806 -5.07 -26.09 -33.52
C ARG A 806 -5.77 -24.72 -33.62
N ALA A 807 -5.05 -23.62 -33.42
CA ALA A 807 -5.62 -22.26 -33.29
C ALA A 807 -6.43 -21.80 -34.52
N TYR A 808 -5.95 -22.13 -35.73
CA TYR A 808 -6.56 -21.77 -37.02
C TYR A 808 -8.01 -22.28 -37.20
N SER A 809 -8.42 -23.25 -36.38
CA SER A 809 -9.78 -23.81 -36.39
C SER A 809 -10.80 -23.03 -35.55
N VAL A 810 -10.36 -22.04 -34.76
CA VAL A 810 -11.20 -21.22 -33.86
C VAL A 810 -11.51 -19.86 -34.48
N LEU A 811 -10.48 -19.14 -34.97
CA LEU A 811 -10.67 -17.82 -35.60
C LEU A 811 -11.60 -17.88 -36.81
N ARG A 812 -11.60 -18.98 -37.56
CA ARG A 812 -12.54 -19.25 -38.66
C ARG A 812 -14.01 -19.45 -38.24
N ARG A 813 -14.36 -19.24 -36.96
CA ARG A 813 -15.72 -19.32 -36.41
C ARG A 813 -16.17 -18.08 -35.64
N MET A 814 -15.28 -17.11 -35.41
CA MET A 814 -15.62 -15.90 -34.67
C MET A 814 -16.43 -14.93 -35.53
N SER A 815 -17.38 -14.26 -34.88
CA SER A 815 -18.26 -13.27 -35.49
C SER A 815 -17.81 -11.86 -35.10
N PRO A 816 -17.89 -10.87 -36.00
CA PRO A 816 -17.71 -9.45 -35.63
C PRO A 816 -18.71 -8.92 -34.59
N ALA A 817 -19.75 -9.70 -34.26
CA ALA A 817 -20.68 -9.42 -33.16
C ALA A 817 -20.18 -9.92 -31.79
N ASP A 818 -19.13 -10.75 -31.72
CA ASP A 818 -18.57 -11.24 -30.46
C ASP A 818 -17.91 -10.08 -29.68
N PRO A 819 -18.21 -9.87 -28.37
CA PRO A 819 -17.69 -8.72 -27.62
C PRO A 819 -16.16 -8.59 -27.65
N SER A 820 -15.46 -9.72 -27.54
CA SER A 820 -14.00 -9.80 -27.50
C SER A 820 -13.32 -9.43 -28.83
N TRP A 821 -14.07 -9.37 -29.95
CA TRP A 821 -13.56 -8.86 -31.24
C TRP A 821 -13.09 -7.40 -31.13
N ARG A 822 -13.74 -6.61 -30.26
CA ARG A 822 -13.38 -5.22 -29.95
C ARG A 822 -11.94 -5.12 -29.43
N PHE A 823 -11.56 -6.03 -28.53
CA PHE A 823 -10.26 -5.98 -27.85
C PHE A 823 -9.13 -6.35 -28.81
N VAL A 824 -9.31 -7.41 -29.59
CA VAL A 824 -8.38 -7.82 -30.67
C VAL A 824 -8.17 -6.69 -31.66
N TYR A 825 -9.27 -6.08 -32.13
CA TYR A 825 -9.20 -5.02 -33.12
C TYR A 825 -8.47 -3.77 -32.60
N THR A 826 -8.86 -3.25 -31.42
CA THR A 826 -8.23 -2.04 -30.85
C THR A 826 -6.73 -2.23 -30.61
N TYR A 827 -6.32 -3.42 -30.17
CA TYR A 827 -4.91 -3.76 -29.98
C TYR A 827 -4.12 -3.77 -31.30
N LEU A 828 -4.67 -4.34 -32.37
CA LEU A 828 -4.05 -4.31 -33.71
C LEU A 828 -3.92 -2.88 -34.25
N ALA A 829 -4.96 -2.05 -34.11
CA ALA A 829 -4.93 -0.64 -34.53
C ALA A 829 -3.90 0.20 -33.74
N MET A 830 -3.64 -0.15 -32.47
CA MET A 830 -2.56 0.47 -31.68
C MET A 830 -1.15 0.02 -32.13
N LEU A 831 -0.96 -1.24 -32.50
CA LEU A 831 0.33 -1.76 -32.95
C LEU A 831 0.79 -1.13 -34.27
N VAL A 832 -0.13 -0.99 -35.25
CA VAL A 832 0.13 -0.33 -36.55
C VAL A 832 0.53 1.14 -36.36
N ASN A 833 0.01 1.83 -35.34
CA ASN A 833 0.27 3.24 -35.07
C ASN A 833 1.67 3.57 -34.49
N THR A 834 2.59 2.61 -34.36
CA THR A 834 3.95 2.91 -33.84
C THR A 834 4.79 3.70 -34.86
N PRO A 835 5.39 4.86 -34.50
CA PRO A 835 5.94 5.77 -35.51
C PRO A 835 7.20 5.24 -36.20
N VAL A 836 7.06 4.81 -37.45
CA VAL A 836 8.17 4.66 -38.40
C VAL A 836 7.82 5.50 -39.64
N ALA A 837 8.74 6.35 -40.11
CA ALA A 837 8.51 7.09 -41.34
C ALA A 837 8.44 6.13 -42.54
N ASN A 838 7.51 6.38 -43.45
CA ASN A 838 7.33 5.69 -44.75
C ASN A 838 6.61 4.32 -44.74
N SER A 839 5.69 4.05 -43.81
CA SER A 839 4.82 2.86 -43.81
C SER A 839 3.51 2.98 -44.63
N LEU A 840 3.31 4.08 -45.38
CA LEU A 840 2.06 4.42 -46.08
C LEU A 840 1.40 3.28 -46.87
N GLU A 841 2.18 2.37 -47.47
CA GLU A 841 1.65 1.21 -48.19
C GLU A 841 1.04 0.16 -47.25
N LEU A 842 1.66 -0.09 -46.08
CA LEU A 842 1.14 -1.03 -45.08
C LEU A 842 -0.16 -0.48 -44.47
N ASP A 843 -0.16 0.80 -44.13
CA ASP A 843 -1.30 1.52 -43.56
C ASP A 843 -2.49 1.51 -44.55
N SER A 844 -2.21 1.75 -45.84
CA SER A 844 -3.20 1.69 -46.94
C SER A 844 -3.75 0.27 -47.16
N ARG A 845 -2.89 -0.76 -47.20
CA ARG A 845 -3.30 -2.17 -47.35
C ARG A 845 -4.15 -2.65 -46.17
N PHE A 846 -3.78 -2.30 -44.94
CA PHE A 846 -4.56 -2.63 -43.74
C PHE A 846 -5.91 -1.89 -43.73
N THR A 847 -5.92 -0.60 -44.03
CA THR A 847 -7.14 0.22 -44.18
C THR A 847 -8.09 -0.34 -45.24
N THR A 848 -7.55 -0.83 -46.37
CA THR A 848 -8.35 -1.42 -47.45
C THR A 848 -8.94 -2.78 -47.03
N SER A 849 -8.12 -3.70 -46.51
CA SER A 849 -8.59 -5.01 -46.03
C SER A 849 -9.66 -4.90 -44.93
N LEU A 850 -9.54 -3.86 -44.07
CA LEU A 850 -10.55 -3.51 -43.08
C LEU A 850 -11.84 -3.00 -43.72
N ALA A 851 -11.76 -2.06 -44.68
CA ALA A 851 -12.92 -1.56 -45.40
C ALA A 851 -13.65 -2.68 -46.14
N ASP A 852 -12.93 -3.60 -46.79
CA ASP A 852 -13.48 -4.78 -47.45
C ASP A 852 -14.18 -5.73 -46.46
N SER A 853 -13.56 -5.99 -45.31
CA SER A 853 -14.16 -6.82 -44.25
C SER A 853 -15.44 -6.22 -43.69
N VAL A 854 -15.47 -4.89 -43.50
CA VAL A 854 -16.68 -4.18 -43.05
C VAL A 854 -17.73 -4.14 -44.16
N ALA A 855 -17.35 -3.96 -45.43
CA ALA A 855 -18.27 -4.05 -46.57
C ALA A 855 -18.97 -5.41 -46.62
N GLN A 856 -18.23 -6.50 -46.35
CA GLN A 856 -18.81 -7.84 -46.30
C GLN A 856 -19.78 -8.02 -45.13
N ILE A 857 -19.50 -7.46 -43.95
CA ILE A 857 -20.43 -7.45 -42.81
C ILE A 857 -21.71 -6.70 -43.18
N PHE A 858 -21.59 -5.49 -43.74
CA PHE A 858 -22.73 -4.67 -44.14
C PHE A 858 -23.57 -5.36 -45.22
N ALA A 859 -22.97 -5.92 -46.26
CA ALA A 859 -23.65 -6.70 -47.30
C ALA A 859 -24.37 -7.95 -46.73
N ASN A 860 -23.78 -8.64 -45.74
CA ASN A 860 -24.39 -9.80 -45.06
C ASN A 860 -25.60 -9.42 -44.18
N HIS A 861 -25.70 -8.17 -43.73
CA HIS A 861 -26.87 -7.64 -43.04
C HIS A 861 -27.89 -6.99 -44.00
N GLU A 862 -27.44 -6.43 -45.12
CA GLU A 862 -28.26 -5.82 -46.17
C GLU A 862 -29.03 -6.87 -46.98
N THR A 863 -28.40 -8.01 -47.29
CA THR A 863 -29.06 -9.21 -47.85
C THR A 863 -30.12 -9.82 -46.91
N GLN A 864 -30.13 -9.42 -45.63
CA GLN A 864 -31.19 -9.74 -44.67
C GLN A 864 -32.17 -8.58 -44.42
N GLY A 865 -31.97 -7.42 -45.06
CA GLY A 865 -32.74 -6.19 -44.86
C GLY A 865 -32.51 -5.48 -43.53
N LYS A 866 -31.52 -5.89 -42.72
CA LYS A 866 -31.43 -5.58 -41.27
C LYS A 866 -30.52 -4.42 -40.87
N VAL A 867 -29.63 -3.91 -41.72
CA VAL A 867 -28.72 -2.79 -41.34
C VAL A 867 -29.50 -1.56 -40.89
N LEU A 868 -30.46 -1.14 -41.72
CA LEU A 868 -31.19 0.11 -41.51
C LEU A 868 -32.39 -0.06 -40.58
N THR A 869 -32.95 -1.26 -40.40
CA THR A 869 -34.16 -1.48 -39.58
C THR A 869 -34.05 -0.95 -38.15
N PRO A 870 -32.98 -1.20 -37.36
CA PRO A 870 -32.83 -0.62 -36.02
C PRO A 870 -32.78 0.91 -35.97
N ILE A 871 -32.52 1.56 -37.11
CA ILE A 871 -32.48 3.02 -37.27
C ILE A 871 -33.83 3.54 -37.81
N THR A 872 -34.35 2.97 -38.89
CA THR A 872 -35.61 3.41 -39.50
C THR A 872 -36.84 3.10 -38.65
N SER A 873 -36.80 2.07 -37.81
CA SER A 873 -37.88 1.76 -36.86
C SER A 873 -37.97 2.69 -35.64
N LEU A 874 -36.95 3.51 -35.35
CA LEU A 874 -37.02 4.49 -34.27
C LEU A 874 -38.04 5.60 -34.59
N THR A 875 -38.88 5.91 -33.61
CA THR A 875 -39.74 7.11 -33.60
C THR A 875 -38.92 8.39 -33.42
N GLN A 876 -39.46 9.55 -33.79
CA GLN A 876 -38.76 10.84 -33.63
C GLN A 876 -38.36 11.11 -32.17
N ALA A 877 -39.22 10.77 -31.19
CA ALA A 877 -38.89 10.84 -29.77
C ALA A 877 -37.70 9.93 -29.36
N GLN A 878 -37.58 8.73 -29.96
CA GLN A 878 -36.44 7.84 -29.71
C GLN A 878 -35.13 8.35 -30.31
N TYR A 879 -35.17 9.14 -31.40
CA TYR A 879 -33.97 9.81 -31.91
C TYR A 879 -33.42 10.85 -30.94
N LEU A 880 -34.27 11.50 -30.13
CA LEU A 880 -33.83 12.51 -29.17
C LEU A 880 -33.11 11.92 -27.95
N ARG A 881 -33.41 10.65 -27.61
CA ARG A 881 -32.81 9.91 -26.48
C ARG A 881 -31.39 9.43 -26.77
N TYR A 882 -30.39 10.02 -26.10
CA TYR A 882 -28.98 9.64 -26.25
C TYR A 882 -28.70 8.18 -25.87
N ASP A 883 -29.37 7.64 -24.85
CA ASP A 883 -29.22 6.24 -24.42
C ASP A 883 -29.68 5.25 -25.51
N VAL A 884 -30.82 5.53 -26.14
CA VAL A 884 -31.33 4.77 -27.29
C VAL A 884 -30.40 4.92 -28.49
N ARG A 885 -29.90 6.13 -28.78
CA ARG A 885 -28.90 6.33 -29.84
C ARG A 885 -27.63 5.52 -29.58
N GLU A 886 -27.13 5.51 -28.35
CA GLU A 886 -25.92 4.78 -27.97
C GLU A 886 -26.12 3.27 -28.02
N GLN A 887 -27.29 2.75 -27.60
CA GLN A 887 -27.63 1.34 -27.75
C GLN A 887 -27.64 0.91 -29.22
N VAL A 888 -28.25 1.70 -30.10
CA VAL A 888 -28.30 1.41 -31.55
C VAL A 888 -26.92 1.53 -32.21
N ARG A 889 -26.10 2.52 -31.82
CA ARG A 889 -24.69 2.60 -32.26
C ARG A 889 -23.90 1.35 -31.86
N ARG A 890 -24.08 0.84 -30.63
CA ARG A 890 -23.42 -0.38 -30.13
C ARG A 890 -23.89 -1.63 -30.86
N GLN A 891 -25.19 -1.73 -31.13
CA GLN A 891 -25.80 -2.87 -31.85
C GLN A 891 -25.31 -2.94 -33.30
N LEU A 892 -25.13 -1.79 -33.96
CA LEU A 892 -24.64 -1.68 -35.34
C LEU A 892 -23.10 -1.54 -35.44
N GLY A 893 -22.38 -1.63 -34.31
CA GLY A 893 -20.93 -1.48 -34.23
C GLY A 893 -20.37 -0.11 -34.62
N ILE A 894 -21.21 0.91 -34.85
CA ILE A 894 -20.83 2.19 -35.45
C ILE A 894 -19.79 2.93 -34.60
N SER A 895 -19.97 3.01 -33.27
CA SER A 895 -18.98 3.66 -32.39
C SER A 895 -17.60 3.00 -32.51
N ILE A 896 -17.56 1.66 -32.56
CA ILE A 896 -16.33 0.86 -32.63
C ILE A 896 -15.58 1.17 -33.93
N MET A 897 -16.30 1.22 -35.06
CA MET A 897 -15.71 1.58 -36.36
C MET A 897 -15.21 3.03 -36.37
N VAL A 898 -16.01 3.98 -35.89
CA VAL A 898 -15.61 5.39 -35.89
C VAL A 898 -14.36 5.61 -35.02
N GLU A 899 -14.34 5.05 -33.80
CA GLU A 899 -13.16 5.14 -32.92
C GLU A 899 -11.94 4.47 -33.56
N ALA A 900 -12.10 3.26 -34.10
CA ALA A 900 -11.05 2.53 -34.82
C ALA A 900 -10.37 3.37 -35.90
N PHE A 901 -11.14 3.91 -36.83
CA PHE A 901 -10.60 4.72 -37.92
C PHE A 901 -10.05 6.08 -37.42
N CYS A 902 -10.71 6.76 -36.48
CA CYS A 902 -10.20 7.99 -35.86
C CYS A 902 -8.90 7.79 -35.03
N PHE A 903 -8.57 6.56 -34.65
CA PHE A 903 -7.26 6.21 -34.07
C PHE A 903 -6.16 6.01 -35.13
N ILE A 904 -6.51 5.61 -36.36
CA ILE A 904 -5.57 5.43 -37.48
C ILE A 904 -5.24 6.77 -38.17
N THR A 905 -6.17 7.74 -38.19
CA THR A 905 -5.96 9.05 -38.85
C THR A 905 -4.90 9.92 -38.15
N ARG A 906 -3.72 10.02 -38.78
CA ARG A 906 -2.59 10.84 -38.30
C ARG A 906 -2.52 12.19 -39.03
N GLY A 907 -3.17 13.21 -38.48
CA GLY A 907 -2.83 14.63 -38.66
C GLY A 907 -3.20 15.32 -39.99
N ASP A 908 -3.59 14.61 -41.04
CA ASP A 908 -3.87 15.17 -42.38
C ASP A 908 -5.32 14.91 -42.81
N GLU A 909 -5.97 15.93 -43.40
CA GLU A 909 -7.35 15.85 -43.90
C GLU A 909 -7.48 14.92 -45.11
N SER A 910 -6.40 14.76 -45.90
CA SER A 910 -6.32 13.92 -47.09
C SER A 910 -6.21 12.41 -46.80
N CYS A 911 -6.37 12.00 -45.54
CA CYS A 911 -6.16 10.61 -45.13
C CYS A 911 -7.06 9.61 -45.90
N VAL A 912 -6.42 8.65 -46.58
CA VAL A 912 -7.04 7.59 -47.40
C VAL A 912 -8.17 6.85 -46.67
N ALA A 913 -8.09 6.72 -45.35
CA ALA A 913 -9.15 6.15 -44.51
C ALA A 913 -10.50 6.87 -44.65
N ASN A 914 -10.51 8.20 -44.77
CA ASN A 914 -11.73 8.99 -44.99
C ASN A 914 -12.37 8.66 -46.34
N GLU A 915 -11.59 8.47 -47.41
CA GLU A 915 -12.09 8.14 -48.74
C GLU A 915 -12.66 6.71 -48.81
N GLN A 916 -11.97 5.74 -48.19
CA GLN A 916 -12.43 4.35 -48.16
C GLN A 916 -13.67 4.18 -47.26
N LEU A 917 -13.73 4.86 -46.11
CA LEU A 917 -14.96 4.95 -45.30
C LEU A 917 -16.13 5.55 -46.08
N MET A 918 -15.88 6.61 -46.86
CA MET A 918 -16.91 7.19 -47.70
C MET A 918 -17.39 6.22 -48.77
N LYS A 919 -16.51 5.51 -49.47
CA LYS A 919 -16.92 4.47 -50.46
C LYS A 919 -17.73 3.34 -49.82
N LEU A 920 -17.31 2.88 -48.64
CA LEU A 920 -17.94 1.83 -47.85
C LEU A 920 -19.36 2.21 -47.40
N TRP A 921 -19.55 3.41 -46.86
CA TRP A 921 -20.85 3.82 -46.31
C TRP A 921 -21.76 4.55 -47.30
N LYS A 922 -21.23 5.03 -48.45
CA LYS A 922 -22.01 5.72 -49.48
C LYS A 922 -23.26 4.97 -49.97
N PRO A 923 -23.27 3.63 -50.15
CA PRO A 923 -24.50 2.90 -50.47
C PRO A 923 -25.62 3.08 -49.43
N TYR A 924 -25.28 3.12 -48.14
CA TYR A 924 -26.24 3.31 -47.04
C TYR A 924 -26.63 4.78 -46.85
N PHE A 925 -25.74 5.72 -47.20
CA PHE A 925 -26.04 7.15 -47.28
C PHE A 925 -26.98 7.49 -48.44
N ASP A 926 -26.70 6.99 -49.64
CA ASP A 926 -27.53 7.24 -50.82
C ASP A 926 -28.84 6.43 -50.79
N GLY A 927 -28.83 5.23 -50.17
CA GLY A 927 -30.00 4.38 -50.00
C GLY A 927 -30.96 4.82 -48.90
N ASP A 928 -30.48 5.48 -47.85
CA ASP A 928 -31.35 6.09 -46.84
C ASP A 928 -31.83 7.48 -47.26
N GLY A 929 -32.85 7.49 -48.12
CA GLY A 929 -33.57 8.70 -48.52
C GLY A 929 -34.22 9.50 -47.38
N SER A 930 -34.19 9.01 -46.13
CA SER A 930 -34.63 9.77 -44.95
C SER A 930 -33.50 10.53 -44.24
N GLY A 931 -32.23 10.21 -44.50
CA GLY A 931 -31.04 10.84 -43.91
C GLY A 931 -30.72 10.46 -42.45
N ARG A 932 -31.45 9.49 -41.89
CA ARG A 932 -31.35 8.98 -40.51
C ARG A 932 -30.03 8.27 -40.23
N PHE A 933 -29.54 7.46 -41.16
CA PHE A 933 -28.27 6.74 -41.07
C PHE A 933 -27.08 7.72 -41.11
N ALA A 934 -27.12 8.69 -42.03
CA ALA A 934 -26.14 9.77 -42.10
C ALA A 934 -26.11 10.61 -40.81
N TYR A 935 -27.27 10.91 -40.22
CA TYR A 935 -27.37 11.53 -38.90
C TYR A 935 -26.71 10.69 -37.79
N PHE A 936 -26.93 9.37 -37.76
CA PHE A 936 -26.34 8.47 -36.76
C PHE A 936 -24.81 8.35 -36.87
N VAL A 937 -24.29 8.20 -38.09
CA VAL A 937 -22.83 8.16 -38.31
C VAL A 937 -22.21 9.52 -37.95
N LEU A 938 -22.87 10.64 -38.29
CA LEU A 938 -22.42 11.98 -37.91
C LEU A 938 -22.39 12.17 -36.38
N ASP A 939 -23.44 11.81 -35.64
CA ASP A 939 -23.49 11.87 -34.17
C ASP A 939 -22.32 11.08 -33.54
N SER A 940 -21.96 9.94 -34.15
CA SER A 940 -20.83 9.10 -33.74
C SER A 940 -19.46 9.77 -34.00
N VAL A 941 -19.25 10.30 -35.21
CA VAL A 941 -18.00 11.00 -35.61
C VAL A 941 -17.79 12.28 -34.80
N LEU A 942 -18.85 13.00 -34.46
CA LEU A 942 -18.80 14.20 -33.63
C LEU A 942 -18.47 13.87 -32.16
N SER A 943 -19.07 12.80 -31.60
CA SER A 943 -18.84 12.36 -30.21
C SER A 943 -17.39 11.94 -29.92
N CYS A 944 -16.66 11.49 -30.94
CA CYS A 944 -15.29 11.03 -30.80
C CYS A 944 -14.31 12.21 -30.59
N ALA A 945 -13.47 12.12 -29.56
CA ALA A 945 -12.59 13.21 -29.06
C ALA A 945 -11.46 13.66 -30.02
N ARG A 946 -11.53 13.34 -31.32
CA ARG A 946 -10.54 13.67 -32.36
C ARG A 946 -11.16 14.14 -33.68
N GLY A 947 -12.46 14.44 -33.70
CA GLY A 947 -13.25 14.67 -34.92
C GLY A 947 -12.73 15.73 -35.92
N VAL A 948 -11.79 16.59 -35.52
CA VAL A 948 -11.05 17.53 -36.40
C VAL A 948 -10.54 16.84 -37.67
N ARG A 949 -10.06 15.60 -37.54
CA ARG A 949 -9.32 14.87 -38.59
C ARG A 949 -10.19 14.23 -39.66
N CYS A 950 -11.50 14.40 -39.57
CA CYS A 950 -12.49 13.77 -40.45
C CYS A 950 -13.35 14.81 -41.20
N LEU A 951 -12.83 16.03 -41.41
CA LEU A 951 -13.58 17.16 -42.00
C LEU A 951 -14.30 16.82 -43.31
N GLY A 952 -13.67 16.04 -44.20
CA GLY A 952 -14.28 15.57 -45.46
C GLY A 952 -15.45 14.60 -45.25
N LEU A 953 -15.31 13.64 -44.35
CA LEU A 953 -16.37 12.69 -43.96
C LEU A 953 -17.55 13.44 -43.31
N VAL A 954 -17.27 14.35 -42.37
CA VAL A 954 -18.29 15.23 -41.77
C VAL A 954 -19.00 16.04 -42.85
N SER A 955 -18.25 16.67 -43.76
CA SER A 955 -18.82 17.49 -44.85
C SER A 955 -19.69 16.70 -45.82
N ALA A 956 -19.43 15.41 -46.03
CA ALA A 956 -20.24 14.54 -46.89
C ALA A 956 -21.51 14.02 -46.20
N LEU A 957 -21.45 13.72 -44.89
CA LEU A 957 -22.60 13.31 -44.07
C LEU A 957 -23.62 14.46 -43.87
N LEU A 958 -23.10 15.66 -43.67
CA LEU A 958 -23.83 16.82 -43.15
C LEU A 958 -25.01 17.30 -44.03
N PRO A 959 -24.99 17.25 -45.37
CA PRO A 959 -26.16 17.53 -46.21
C PRO A 959 -27.33 16.56 -46.00
N GLN A 960 -27.06 15.26 -45.79
CA GLN A 960 -28.10 14.25 -45.59
C GLN A 960 -28.65 14.29 -44.16
N ALA A 961 -27.79 14.44 -43.15
CA ALA A 961 -28.22 14.68 -41.77
C ALA A 961 -29.14 15.91 -41.66
N LYS A 962 -28.85 17.00 -42.41
CA LYS A 962 -29.77 18.15 -42.54
C LYS A 962 -31.12 17.79 -43.17
N ALA A 963 -31.15 16.88 -44.15
CA ALA A 963 -32.40 16.47 -44.78
C ALA A 963 -33.32 15.78 -43.77
N PHE A 964 -32.77 14.92 -42.89
CA PHE A 964 -33.50 14.30 -41.78
C PHE A 964 -33.98 15.32 -40.73
N VAL A 965 -33.11 16.24 -40.32
CA VAL A 965 -33.49 17.33 -39.38
C VAL A 965 -34.59 18.20 -39.99
N LYS A 966 -34.53 18.54 -41.28
CA LYS A 966 -35.57 19.32 -41.99
C LYS A 966 -36.88 18.56 -42.21
N SER A 967 -36.85 17.26 -42.48
CA SER A 967 -38.07 16.45 -42.67
C SER A 967 -38.80 16.15 -41.37
N THR A 968 -38.11 16.30 -40.23
CA THR A 968 -38.70 16.20 -38.89
C THR A 968 -39.60 17.40 -38.54
N THR A 969 -40.57 17.16 -37.65
CA THR A 969 -41.55 18.14 -37.13
C THR A 969 -40.86 19.38 -36.54
N SER A 970 -41.55 20.53 -36.47
CA SER A 970 -40.93 21.80 -36.08
C SER A 970 -40.34 21.82 -34.66
N GLY A 971 -40.90 21.08 -33.71
CA GLY A 971 -40.36 20.93 -32.36
C GLY A 971 -39.13 20.03 -32.31
N ASP A 972 -39.28 18.77 -32.73
CA ASP A 972 -38.20 17.77 -32.67
C ASP A 972 -37.00 18.15 -33.57
N ARG A 973 -37.24 18.90 -34.65
CA ARG A 973 -36.20 19.45 -35.55
C ARG A 973 -35.14 20.25 -34.79
N HIS A 974 -35.56 21.04 -33.80
CA HIS A 974 -34.62 21.82 -32.98
C HIS A 974 -33.78 20.89 -32.11
N LEU A 975 -34.43 19.96 -31.42
CA LEU A 975 -33.77 19.03 -30.50
C LEU A 975 -32.82 18.05 -31.23
N LEU A 976 -33.08 17.69 -32.49
CA LEU A 976 -32.14 16.95 -33.35
C LEU A 976 -30.93 17.80 -33.76
N ALA A 977 -31.12 19.08 -34.08
CA ALA A 977 -30.01 19.98 -34.38
C ALA A 977 -29.12 20.17 -33.15
N VAL A 978 -29.73 20.40 -31.97
CA VAL A 978 -29.06 20.48 -30.67
C VAL A 978 -28.32 19.18 -30.33
N ALA A 979 -28.93 18.00 -30.57
CA ALA A 979 -28.31 16.71 -30.24
C ALA A 979 -26.98 16.47 -30.97
N LEU A 980 -26.93 16.61 -32.30
CA LEU A 980 -25.67 16.55 -33.07
C LEU A 980 -24.64 17.56 -32.56
N TYR A 981 -25.13 18.76 -32.23
CA TYR A 981 -24.29 19.88 -31.89
C TYR A 981 -23.65 19.70 -30.50
N CYS A 982 -24.40 19.24 -29.48
CA CYS A 982 -23.85 18.90 -28.17
C CYS A 982 -22.89 17.70 -28.24
N SER A 983 -23.09 16.74 -29.16
CA SER A 983 -22.10 15.68 -29.42
C SER A 983 -20.77 16.22 -29.97
N SER A 984 -20.78 17.37 -30.66
CA SER A 984 -19.56 17.99 -31.21
C SER A 984 -18.73 18.83 -30.21
N PHE A 985 -19.19 18.96 -28.96
CA PHE A 985 -18.67 19.90 -27.94
C PHE A 985 -17.14 19.82 -27.69
N ARG A 986 -16.51 18.68 -27.98
CA ARG A 986 -15.05 18.47 -27.85
C ARG A 986 -14.20 19.18 -28.94
N ASN A 987 -14.81 19.86 -29.92
CA ASN A 987 -14.08 20.41 -31.07
C ASN A 987 -14.72 21.66 -31.71
N GLY A 988 -14.06 22.81 -31.56
CA GLY A 988 -14.48 24.08 -32.19
C GLY A 988 -14.61 24.03 -33.72
N GLY A 989 -13.70 23.35 -34.43
CA GLY A 989 -13.74 23.29 -35.91
C GLY A 989 -14.95 22.51 -36.46
N ASN A 990 -15.37 21.45 -35.77
CA ASN A 990 -16.63 20.77 -36.11
C ASN A 990 -17.83 21.69 -35.86
N ILE A 991 -17.79 22.48 -34.79
CA ILE A 991 -18.87 23.41 -34.44
C ILE A 991 -18.97 24.56 -35.46
N GLU A 992 -17.85 25.08 -35.96
CA GLU A 992 -17.85 26.05 -37.06
C GLU A 992 -18.42 25.47 -38.36
N LEU A 993 -18.11 24.21 -38.68
CA LEU A 993 -18.68 23.49 -39.82
C LEU A 993 -20.20 23.25 -39.67
N LEU A 994 -20.70 23.01 -38.44
CA LEU A 994 -22.14 22.96 -38.15
C LEU A 994 -22.81 24.35 -38.26
N LYS A 995 -22.21 25.39 -37.66
CA LYS A 995 -22.72 26.78 -37.66
C LYS A 995 -22.86 27.34 -39.08
N SER A 996 -21.81 27.23 -39.89
CA SER A 996 -21.80 27.62 -41.32
C SER A 996 -22.82 26.80 -42.14
N SER A 997 -23.02 25.56 -41.75
CA SER A 997 -24.06 24.67 -42.27
C SER A 997 -25.50 25.00 -41.84
N ASN A 998 -25.69 26.01 -40.99
CA ASN A 998 -26.96 26.37 -40.34
C ASN A 998 -27.60 25.24 -39.52
N ILE A 999 -26.76 24.39 -38.90
CA ILE A 999 -27.10 23.60 -37.72
C ILE A 999 -26.48 24.33 -36.53
N LYS A 1000 -27.33 24.85 -35.65
CA LYS A 1000 -26.94 25.68 -34.51
C LYS A 1000 -27.72 25.17 -33.29
N GLY A 1001 -27.08 25.12 -32.12
CA GLY A 1001 -27.81 25.15 -30.86
C GLY A 1001 -28.46 26.53 -30.67
N ASP A 1002 -29.24 26.69 -29.59
CA ASP A 1002 -29.72 28.03 -29.23
C ASP A 1002 -28.53 28.96 -28.93
N SER A 1003 -28.71 30.25 -29.23
CA SER A 1003 -27.60 31.20 -29.18
C SER A 1003 -27.16 31.44 -27.74
N ALA A 1004 -26.03 30.84 -27.36
CA ALA A 1004 -25.33 31.09 -26.11
C ALA A 1004 -24.81 32.54 -26.03
N ALA A 1005 -25.72 33.47 -25.73
CA ALA A 1005 -25.41 34.89 -25.52
C ALA A 1005 -24.55 35.12 -24.26
N GLU A 1006 -24.49 34.13 -23.37
CA GLU A 1006 -23.91 34.23 -22.03
C GLU A 1006 -22.46 33.70 -21.94
N ASN A 1007 -22.01 32.85 -22.88
CA ASN A 1007 -20.62 32.39 -22.92
C ASN A 1007 -20.16 32.06 -24.37
N PRO A 1008 -19.32 32.89 -25.02
CA PRO A 1008 -18.82 32.63 -26.36
C PRO A 1008 -17.93 31.40 -26.53
N ALA A 1009 -17.33 30.88 -25.44
CA ALA A 1009 -16.47 29.69 -25.49
C ALA A 1009 -17.27 28.38 -25.37
N GLN A 1010 -18.48 28.44 -24.83
CA GLN A 1010 -19.41 27.32 -24.84
C GLN A 1010 -20.44 27.48 -25.96
N HIS A 1011 -20.92 26.36 -26.47
CA HIS A 1011 -21.60 26.33 -27.75
C HIS A 1011 -22.95 25.57 -27.70
N CYS A 1012 -23.12 24.64 -26.77
CA CYS A 1012 -24.36 23.99 -26.38
C CYS A 1012 -24.57 24.32 -24.89
N THR A 1013 -25.77 24.69 -24.46
CA THR A 1013 -26.02 25.04 -23.05
C THR A 1013 -26.15 23.80 -22.17
N LEU A 1014 -26.07 23.96 -20.85
CA LEU A 1014 -26.34 22.86 -19.92
C LEU A 1014 -27.78 22.35 -20.04
N LEU A 1015 -28.75 23.25 -20.27
CA LEU A 1015 -30.15 22.90 -20.52
C LEU A 1015 -30.30 22.07 -21.80
N ASP A 1016 -29.62 22.44 -22.88
CA ASP A 1016 -29.59 21.68 -24.14
C ASP A 1016 -29.10 20.25 -23.90
N ALA A 1017 -27.91 20.11 -23.28
CA ALA A 1017 -27.28 18.82 -23.00
C ALA A 1017 -28.16 17.92 -22.12
N CYS A 1018 -28.81 18.50 -21.10
CA CYS A 1018 -29.76 17.79 -20.25
C CYS A 1018 -31.05 17.39 -21.00
N THR A 1019 -31.51 18.22 -21.95
CA THR A 1019 -32.73 17.96 -22.74
C THR A 1019 -32.55 16.86 -23.79
N VAL A 1020 -31.38 16.82 -24.47
CA VAL A 1020 -31.05 15.76 -25.46
C VAL A 1020 -30.38 14.52 -24.84
N GLY A 1021 -30.26 14.52 -23.51
CA GLY A 1021 -29.80 13.39 -22.70
C GLY A 1021 -28.31 13.05 -22.78
N ASN A 1022 -27.46 13.94 -23.28
CA ASN A 1022 -26.06 13.63 -23.53
C ASN A 1022 -25.22 13.80 -22.25
N HIS A 1023 -25.13 12.73 -21.45
CA HIS A 1023 -24.31 12.67 -20.22
C HIS A 1023 -22.88 13.22 -20.40
N ASN A 1024 -22.20 12.87 -21.50
CA ASN A 1024 -20.83 13.30 -21.74
C ASN A 1024 -20.72 14.83 -21.98
N ALA A 1025 -21.75 15.44 -22.58
CA ALA A 1025 -21.82 16.90 -22.71
C ALA A 1025 -22.18 17.57 -21.37
N VAL A 1026 -23.11 16.99 -20.60
CA VAL A 1026 -23.48 17.49 -19.26
C VAL A 1026 -22.25 17.52 -18.33
N GLU A 1027 -21.53 16.41 -18.22
CA GLU A 1027 -20.32 16.31 -17.39
C GLU A 1027 -19.26 17.34 -17.81
N MET A 1028 -18.98 17.47 -19.11
CA MET A 1028 -17.97 18.42 -19.60
C MET A 1028 -18.37 19.89 -19.51
N ILE A 1029 -19.67 20.22 -19.58
CA ILE A 1029 -20.13 21.60 -19.37
C ILE A 1029 -19.96 22.00 -17.90
N LEU A 1030 -20.20 21.07 -16.97
CA LEU A 1030 -19.98 21.26 -15.53
C LEU A 1030 -18.48 21.29 -15.16
N GLU A 1031 -17.65 20.45 -15.77
CA GLU A 1031 -16.18 20.52 -15.61
C GLU A 1031 -15.57 21.82 -16.18
N ALA A 1032 -16.24 22.49 -17.12
CA ALA A 1032 -15.75 23.69 -17.79
C ALA A 1032 -16.31 25.01 -17.19
N ASN A 1033 -17.58 25.02 -16.75
CA ASN A 1033 -18.16 26.11 -15.95
C ASN A 1033 -18.19 25.68 -14.48
N ILE A 1034 -17.04 25.73 -13.82
CA ILE A 1034 -16.92 25.44 -12.38
C ILE A 1034 -17.51 26.58 -11.52
N ASN A 1035 -17.78 27.74 -12.13
CA ASN A 1035 -18.35 28.92 -11.49
C ASN A 1035 -19.70 29.23 -12.15
N GLY A 1036 -20.73 29.46 -11.36
CA GLY A 1036 -22.06 29.91 -11.81
C GLY A 1036 -23.14 28.83 -11.72
N VAL A 1037 -24.10 29.07 -10.83
CA VAL A 1037 -25.26 28.21 -10.55
C VAL A 1037 -25.96 27.73 -11.84
N PRO A 1038 -26.08 26.41 -12.08
CA PRO A 1038 -26.79 25.86 -13.23
C PRO A 1038 -28.23 26.39 -13.40
N PRO A 1039 -28.70 26.66 -14.63
CA PRO A 1039 -30.08 27.09 -14.84
C PRO A 1039 -31.10 26.10 -14.28
N ILE A 1040 -32.07 26.59 -13.49
CA ILE A 1040 -33.05 25.74 -12.77
C ILE A 1040 -33.85 24.79 -13.70
N ALA A 1041 -34.06 25.19 -14.96
CA ALA A 1041 -34.67 24.35 -15.99
C ALA A 1041 -33.78 23.16 -16.40
N ALA A 1042 -32.45 23.31 -16.40
CA ALA A 1042 -31.50 22.23 -16.67
C ALA A 1042 -31.55 21.20 -15.54
N VAL A 1043 -31.59 21.68 -14.28
CA VAL A 1043 -31.79 20.84 -13.09
C VAL A 1043 -33.10 20.06 -13.19
N GLN A 1044 -34.21 20.72 -13.53
CA GLN A 1044 -35.49 20.04 -13.74
C GLN A 1044 -35.37 18.92 -14.79
N ARG A 1045 -34.77 19.19 -15.95
CA ARG A 1045 -34.56 18.18 -17.01
C ARG A 1045 -33.65 17.04 -16.59
N SER A 1046 -32.60 17.29 -15.79
CA SER A 1046 -31.77 16.23 -15.22
C SER A 1046 -32.53 15.33 -14.25
N ILE A 1047 -33.45 15.88 -13.45
CA ILE A 1047 -34.32 15.09 -12.57
C ILE A 1047 -35.43 14.38 -13.38
N GLU A 1048 -35.80 14.87 -14.57
CA GLU A 1048 -36.73 14.18 -15.48
C GLU A 1048 -36.07 13.02 -16.24
N ASN A 1049 -34.78 13.11 -16.54
CA ASN A 1049 -34.02 12.11 -17.28
C ASN A 1049 -33.14 11.19 -16.39
N ASN A 1050 -33.23 11.32 -15.06
CA ASN A 1050 -32.46 10.56 -14.06
C ASN A 1050 -30.93 10.70 -14.18
N PHE A 1051 -30.42 11.94 -14.18
CA PHE A 1051 -28.99 12.25 -14.33
C PHE A 1051 -28.35 12.65 -12.98
N PRO A 1052 -27.82 11.69 -12.18
CA PRO A 1052 -27.33 11.97 -10.82
C PRO A 1052 -26.21 13.01 -10.81
N LYS A 1053 -25.19 12.88 -11.67
CA LYS A 1053 -24.04 13.80 -11.72
C LYS A 1053 -24.39 15.29 -11.89
N CYS A 1054 -25.51 15.60 -12.56
CA CYS A 1054 -25.96 16.99 -12.72
C CYS A 1054 -26.62 17.52 -11.43
N VAL A 1055 -27.17 16.63 -10.59
CA VAL A 1055 -27.64 16.95 -9.24
C VAL A 1055 -26.47 16.94 -8.24
N ASP A 1056 -25.50 16.03 -8.40
CA ASP A 1056 -24.28 15.99 -7.57
C ASP A 1056 -23.48 17.28 -7.71
N ALA A 1057 -23.33 17.83 -8.93
CA ALA A 1057 -22.65 19.11 -9.16
C ALA A 1057 -23.31 20.28 -8.39
N LEU A 1058 -24.64 20.33 -8.31
CA LEU A 1058 -25.39 21.35 -7.55
C LEU A 1058 -25.15 21.29 -6.04
N ILE A 1059 -24.72 20.13 -5.52
CA ILE A 1059 -24.47 19.91 -4.10
C ILE A 1059 -23.05 20.38 -3.72
N HIS A 1060 -22.16 20.56 -4.71
CA HIS A 1060 -20.75 20.89 -4.52
C HIS A 1060 -20.33 22.27 -5.07
N ASP A 1061 -21.23 23.01 -5.71
CA ASP A 1061 -21.01 24.39 -6.15
C ASP A 1061 -21.28 25.37 -4.99
N GLU A 1062 -20.27 26.18 -4.63
CA GLU A 1062 -20.32 27.13 -3.51
C GLU A 1062 -21.13 28.41 -3.83
N GLU A 1063 -21.45 28.68 -5.10
CA GLU A 1063 -22.23 29.85 -5.52
C GLU A 1063 -23.76 29.64 -5.42
N VAL A 1064 -24.22 28.42 -5.09
CA VAL A 1064 -25.64 28.04 -5.09
C VAL A 1064 -26.42 28.67 -3.92
N ASP A 1065 -27.24 29.66 -4.24
CA ASP A 1065 -27.98 30.42 -3.23
C ASP A 1065 -29.20 29.67 -2.65
N ARG A 1066 -29.68 30.16 -1.50
CA ARG A 1066 -30.80 29.56 -0.79
C ARG A 1066 -32.12 29.60 -1.59
N PRO A 1067 -32.55 30.72 -2.22
CA PRO A 1067 -33.68 30.74 -3.14
C PRO A 1067 -33.63 29.66 -4.24
N PHE A 1068 -32.45 29.39 -4.79
CA PHE A 1068 -32.23 28.33 -5.77
C PHE A 1068 -32.39 26.94 -5.14
N LEU A 1069 -31.74 26.66 -4.01
CA LEU A 1069 -31.92 25.39 -3.28
C LEU A 1069 -33.38 25.13 -2.89
N GLU A 1070 -34.11 26.17 -2.46
CA GLU A 1070 -35.56 26.07 -2.18
C GLU A 1070 -36.40 25.82 -3.44
N SER A 1071 -35.88 26.15 -4.63
CA SER A 1071 -36.51 25.85 -5.93
C SER A 1071 -36.20 24.43 -6.39
N VAL A 1072 -34.95 23.97 -6.29
CA VAL A 1072 -34.56 22.56 -6.54
C VAL A 1072 -35.30 21.61 -5.60
N ARG A 1073 -35.43 21.98 -4.32
CA ARG A 1073 -36.20 21.21 -3.33
C ARG A 1073 -37.67 21.05 -3.74
N LYS A 1074 -38.31 22.09 -4.26
CA LYS A 1074 -39.70 22.01 -4.76
C LYS A 1074 -39.83 21.09 -5.97
N LEU A 1075 -38.85 21.09 -6.88
CA LEU A 1075 -38.80 20.16 -8.02
C LEU A 1075 -38.62 18.70 -7.58
N LEU A 1076 -37.78 18.44 -6.58
CA LEU A 1076 -37.56 17.11 -6.01
C LEU A 1076 -38.76 16.62 -5.17
N GLN A 1077 -39.52 17.53 -4.54
CA GLN A 1077 -40.74 17.20 -3.77
C GLN A 1077 -41.99 17.03 -4.66
N GLY A 1078 -41.89 17.29 -5.97
CA GLY A 1078 -42.97 17.12 -6.94
C GLY A 1078 -42.95 15.78 -7.69
N LYS A 1079 -42.17 14.80 -7.22
CA LYS A 1079 -41.94 13.48 -7.81
C LYS A 1079 -41.84 12.40 -6.73
#